data_AF-A0A7Y8JX68-F1
#
_entry.id   AF-A0A7Y8JX68-F1
#
_cell.length_a   1.000
_cell.length_b   1.000
_cell.length_c   1.000
_cell.angle_alpha   90.00
_cell.angle_beta   90.00
_cell.angle_gamma   90.00
#
_symmetry.space_group_name_H-M   'P 1'
#
loop_
_entity.id
_entity.type
_entity.pdbx_description
1 polymer ?
#
loop_
_entity_poly.entity_id
_entity_poly.type
_entity_poly.pdbx_seq_one_letter_code
_entity_poly.pdbx_strand_id
1 'polypeptide(L)'
;MSSSKNHAVSCMDADPLAPAAAESAIGFGPFLLLARQHVLLRNGEPVTLGSRALYLLIALATRAGELLEKSELISFAWPKVVVEECNLRAQIVALRRALGDDGNFSYIVTVPGRGYRFVAPVTLQTASEDSLPVPYVRVEESALPTPCAEVIGRDGLIANLADQVVSQRFVTLTGPGGIGKTTVAMAVAQRLASDADLATCFVDLAPATSGQWVAGMLASALGIQTISDDPLHSITATLAERRLLLVLDNCEHVLPATAAAVESLLRHAPHCCVLTTSREPLRADGERVHDLAPLQVPDEHARLSANEALAWSGVRLFVERVRALDPDFVFHDADVAAVSAICRKLDSNALAIEIAAARVRTFGIQDLVGLLDGSFRLQMTARRTALARHRTLSATLDWTYAMLSSDEQAMLRQLAVFTGSFTLDAVKAMTASSSLDPRNALPLLESLMDKSLLIAGESQLLKRYRLLETTRAYAQEKLTEHGETNFTAQRHARYALGVLQEAGQTLDGLSPETWLALYGPEINTIRSALDWAFSLAGDLPLGIELTLGGVPLWLRLSLVSECRTWVEKGLASNSVAPLPQRQRMLLQTALASVLMLTYGTGGPMREAWRQVREDARDLGDAEHKLRALWGLWTDRCGCNQYTEALELAERYIALNSSGNQHLLGKRMRAVALFHMGDLAGARQNIDEALGSPSAPRSHIIDVHFDQRIAARCLKAKVMLLEGDVDPALRLIGTCVDEAISLDHPATLWYTLCLGAIPLALLASNLPKARHYLSLLQDSTTRQDLHIWRQFRLCFESILLIRQGSPEEGVPQLGEALQQLQGQGDSQLYSLLRCEYALGLARLGLEKLALEVLEDTLQLAVGRQERWFVPQMLRIKAQLTLRQAQYGSVDKAKVLLRQAWVDAQLAGAHFWRAQIAADLARLQEPKLRIASLPRFQHR
;
A
#
# COMPACT_ATOMS: atom_id res chain seq x y z
N MET A 1 -16.70 -51.36 -12.74
CA MET A 1 -18.12 -51.75 -12.81
C MET A 1 -18.88 -50.90 -11.81
N SER A 2 -19.45 -49.81 -12.30
CA SER A 2 -20.91 -49.50 -12.32
C SER A 2 -21.40 -48.90 -10.99
N SER A 3 -21.45 -47.57 -10.88
CA SER A 3 -22.51 -46.69 -11.39
C SER A 3 -23.75 -46.69 -10.49
N SER A 4 -24.04 -45.55 -9.87
CA SER A 4 -25.32 -44.87 -10.03
C SER A 4 -25.21 -43.38 -9.64
N LYS A 5 -25.57 -42.53 -10.61
CA LYS A 5 -25.80 -41.09 -10.51
C LYS A 5 -27.22 -40.82 -9.97
N ASN A 6 -27.40 -39.69 -9.28
CA ASN A 6 -28.53 -38.74 -9.38
C ASN A 6 -28.22 -37.55 -8.43
N HIS A 7 -27.87 -36.35 -8.91
CA HIS A 7 -28.76 -35.24 -9.30
C HIS A 7 -29.76 -34.82 -8.21
N ALA A 8 -29.48 -33.68 -7.54
CA ALA A 8 -30.45 -32.58 -7.34
C ALA A 8 -29.84 -31.39 -6.56
N VAL A 9 -29.87 -30.24 -7.23
CA VAL A 9 -30.31 -28.92 -6.73
C VAL A 9 -29.42 -28.14 -5.74
N SER A 10 -28.86 -27.06 -6.30
CA SER A 10 -28.46 -25.82 -5.65
C SER A 10 -29.57 -25.28 -4.75
N CYS A 11 -29.28 -25.15 -3.46
CA CYS A 11 -29.93 -24.20 -2.56
C CYS A 11 -28.85 -23.37 -1.89
N MET A 12 -28.94 -22.06 -2.12
CA MET A 12 -28.41 -21.04 -1.24
C MET A 12 -29.06 -21.24 0.13
N ASP A 13 -28.30 -21.70 1.12
CA ASP A 13 -28.69 -21.64 2.53
C ASP A 13 -27.65 -20.72 3.20
N ALA A 14 -27.93 -19.41 3.26
CA ALA A 14 -28.60 -18.77 4.38
C ALA A 14 -27.72 -18.84 5.64
N ASP A 15 -27.09 -17.70 5.94
CA ASP A 15 -26.31 -17.41 7.14
C ASP A 15 -27.15 -17.75 8.40
N PRO A 16 -26.83 -18.83 9.14
CA PRO A 16 -27.65 -19.25 10.25
C PRO A 16 -27.15 -18.54 11.50
N LEU A 17 -27.65 -17.33 11.76
CA LEU A 17 -27.81 -16.68 13.08
C LEU A 17 -27.90 -15.15 12.95
N ALA A 18 -28.94 -14.64 12.26
CA ALA A 18 -29.42 -13.28 12.48
C ALA A 18 -30.78 -13.35 13.21
N PRO A 19 -30.83 -13.40 14.55
CA PRO A 19 -32.07 -13.16 15.25
C PRO A 19 -32.34 -11.64 15.29
N ALA A 20 -33.62 -11.31 15.29
CA ALA A 20 -34.25 -9.98 15.24
C ALA A 20 -33.89 -8.98 16.37
N ALA A 21 -32.68 -9.03 16.93
CA ALA A 21 -32.14 -8.10 17.92
C ALA A 21 -31.28 -6.97 17.32
N ALA A 22 -31.01 -7.02 16.00
CA ALA A 22 -30.08 -6.15 15.28
C ALA A 22 -30.49 -4.65 15.16
N GLU A 23 -31.63 -4.25 15.74
CA GLU A 23 -32.13 -2.87 15.78
C GLU A 23 -32.09 -2.23 17.20
N SER A 24 -31.58 -2.95 18.21
CA SER A 24 -31.74 -2.54 19.61
C SER A 24 -30.40 -2.29 20.33
N ALA A 25 -30.27 -1.14 20.97
CA ALA A 25 -29.32 -0.89 22.05
C ALA A 25 -29.61 -1.80 23.24
N ILE A 26 -28.56 -2.33 23.86
CA ILE A 26 -28.65 -3.24 25.01
C ILE A 26 -28.24 -2.48 26.26
N GLY A 27 -29.20 -2.16 27.13
CA GLY A 27 -28.96 -1.53 28.42
C GLY A 27 -28.74 -2.57 29.53
N PHE A 28 -27.70 -2.40 30.34
CA PHE A 28 -27.44 -3.21 31.54
C PHE A 28 -26.68 -2.40 32.59
N GLY A 29 -27.14 -2.40 33.85
CA GLY A 29 -26.54 -1.56 34.89
C GLY A 29 -26.48 -0.07 34.46
N PRO A 30 -25.35 0.64 34.65
CA PRO A 30 -25.16 2.01 34.17
C PRO A 30 -24.75 2.09 32.68
N PHE A 31 -24.78 0.98 31.95
CA PHE A 31 -24.24 0.89 30.59
C PHE A 31 -25.33 0.80 29.52
N LEU A 32 -25.05 1.39 28.36
CA LEU A 32 -25.82 1.25 27.13
C LEU A 32 -24.89 0.81 26.01
N LEU A 33 -25.11 -0.39 25.47
CA LEU A 33 -24.33 -0.97 24.39
C LEU A 33 -25.06 -0.78 23.05
N LEU A 34 -24.46 0.03 22.18
CA LEU A 34 -24.93 0.28 20.81
C LEU A 34 -24.26 -0.74 19.87
N ALA A 35 -24.83 -1.94 19.77
CA ALA A 35 -24.20 -3.07 19.07
C ALA A 35 -23.86 -2.77 17.60
N ARG A 36 -24.70 -2.03 16.86
CA ARG A 36 -24.42 -1.60 15.48
C ARG A 36 -23.29 -0.59 15.35
N GLN A 37 -23.25 0.37 16.27
CA GLN A 37 -22.27 1.46 16.23
C GLN A 37 -20.94 1.04 16.85
N HIS A 38 -20.89 -0.15 17.45
CA HIS A 38 -19.74 -0.63 18.20
C HIS A 38 -19.30 0.38 19.29
N VAL A 39 -20.28 0.89 20.07
CA VAL A 39 -20.03 1.84 21.16
C VAL A 39 -20.63 1.30 22.47
N LEU A 40 -19.87 1.40 23.56
CA LEU A 40 -20.38 1.25 24.92
C LEU A 40 -20.42 2.61 25.60
N LEU A 41 -21.57 3.00 26.14
CA LEU A 41 -21.73 4.20 26.95
C LEU A 41 -21.89 3.80 28.42
N ARG A 42 -21.31 4.56 29.35
CA ARG A 42 -21.58 4.50 30.79
C ARG A 42 -22.17 5.83 31.22
N ASN A 43 -23.42 5.83 31.68
CA ASN A 43 -24.15 7.06 32.01
C ASN A 43 -24.14 8.12 30.87
N GLY A 44 -24.12 7.67 29.61
CA GLY A 44 -24.07 8.55 28.43
C GLY A 44 -22.68 8.91 27.92
N GLU A 45 -21.59 8.59 28.64
CA GLU A 45 -20.21 8.84 28.19
C GLU A 45 -19.58 7.60 27.55
N PRO A 46 -18.83 7.73 26.44
CA PRO A 46 -18.14 6.61 25.81
C PRO A 46 -17.12 5.94 26.74
N VAL A 47 -17.22 4.61 26.85
CA VAL A 47 -16.21 3.78 27.52
C VAL A 47 -15.23 3.30 26.45
N THR A 48 -13.96 3.65 26.62
CA THR A 48 -12.88 3.14 25.76
C THR A 48 -12.73 1.63 25.93
N LEU A 49 -13.05 0.90 24.86
CA LEU A 49 -12.90 -0.55 24.76
C LEU A 49 -12.25 -0.88 23.42
N GLY A 50 -11.34 -1.85 23.42
CA GLY A 50 -10.84 -2.42 22.18
C GLY A 50 -11.96 -3.11 21.39
N SER A 51 -11.91 -3.03 20.06
CA SER A 51 -12.92 -3.61 19.16
C SER A 51 -13.24 -5.08 19.46
N ARG A 52 -12.22 -5.90 19.76
CA ARG A 52 -12.40 -7.32 20.12
C ARG A 52 -13.07 -7.53 21.47
N ALA A 53 -12.70 -6.77 22.50
CA ALA A 53 -13.38 -6.79 23.80
C ALA A 53 -14.86 -6.41 23.64
N LEU A 54 -15.13 -5.46 22.76
CA LEU A 54 -16.49 -5.05 22.44
C LEU A 54 -17.27 -6.13 21.67
N TYR A 55 -16.66 -6.82 20.69
CA TYR A 55 -17.31 -7.97 20.04
C TYR A 55 -17.65 -9.08 21.03
N LEU A 56 -16.74 -9.39 21.96
CA LEU A 56 -17.01 -10.35 23.03
C LEU A 56 -18.15 -9.87 23.93
N LEU A 57 -18.20 -8.58 24.28
CA LEU A 57 -19.30 -8.00 25.04
C LEU A 57 -20.63 -8.09 24.28
N ILE A 58 -20.64 -7.82 22.98
CA ILE A 58 -21.83 -7.94 22.12
C ILE A 58 -22.32 -9.38 22.11
N ALA A 59 -21.45 -10.36 21.89
CA ALA A 59 -21.81 -11.78 21.91
C ALA A 59 -22.42 -12.19 23.27
N LEU A 60 -21.75 -11.81 24.36
CA LEU A 60 -22.15 -12.14 25.73
C LEU A 60 -23.46 -11.44 26.15
N ALA A 61 -23.63 -10.15 25.82
CA ALA A 61 -24.79 -9.37 26.21
C ALA A 61 -26.03 -9.68 25.35
N THR A 62 -25.85 -9.98 24.06
CA THR A 62 -26.96 -10.38 23.18
C THR A 62 -27.55 -11.73 23.61
N ARG A 63 -26.72 -12.61 24.19
CA ARG A 63 -27.10 -13.93 24.70
C ARG A 63 -26.97 -14.00 26.22
N ALA A 64 -27.43 -12.94 26.89
CA ALA A 64 -27.34 -12.82 28.34
C ALA A 64 -28.01 -14.02 29.05
N GLY A 65 -27.32 -14.57 30.04
CA GLY A 65 -27.74 -15.78 30.76
C GLY A 65 -27.25 -17.11 30.13
N GLU A 66 -26.90 -17.12 28.84
CA GLU A 66 -26.38 -18.32 28.18
C GLU A 66 -24.89 -18.55 28.47
N LEU A 67 -24.47 -19.81 28.52
CA LEU A 67 -23.05 -20.16 28.57
C LEU A 67 -22.51 -20.22 27.14
N LEU A 68 -21.62 -19.29 26.79
CA LEU A 68 -20.89 -19.31 25.53
C LEU A 68 -19.56 -20.02 25.73
N GLU A 69 -19.27 -21.01 24.88
CA GLU A 69 -18.04 -21.78 24.96
C GLU A 69 -16.84 -20.96 24.47
N LYS A 70 -15.64 -21.28 24.96
CA LYS A 70 -14.43 -20.51 24.56
C LYS A 70 -14.19 -20.54 23.06
N SER A 71 -14.38 -21.69 22.41
CA SER A 71 -14.24 -21.88 20.96
C SER A 71 -15.21 -21.01 20.17
N GLU A 72 -16.45 -20.92 20.63
CA GLU A 72 -17.50 -20.09 20.04
C GLU A 72 -17.17 -18.60 20.17
N LEU A 73 -16.75 -18.16 21.36
CA LEU A 73 -16.32 -16.77 21.59
C LEU A 73 -15.08 -16.41 20.77
N ILE A 74 -14.13 -17.35 20.63
CA ILE A 74 -12.95 -17.15 19.78
C ILE A 74 -13.37 -17.03 18.31
N SER A 75 -14.22 -17.93 17.83
CA SER A 75 -14.71 -17.89 16.45
C SER A 75 -15.51 -16.63 16.15
N PHE A 76 -16.27 -16.12 17.11
CA PHE A 76 -17.05 -14.89 16.95
C PHE A 76 -16.17 -13.65 16.90
N ALA A 77 -15.27 -13.49 17.88
CA ALA A 77 -14.42 -12.31 17.95
C ALA A 77 -13.24 -12.34 16.95
N TRP A 78 -12.84 -13.52 16.48
CA TRP A 78 -11.74 -13.73 15.53
C TRP A 78 -12.06 -14.80 14.45
N PRO A 79 -12.99 -14.54 13.52
CA PRO A 79 -13.50 -15.54 12.56
C PRO A 79 -12.47 -16.05 11.53
N LYS A 80 -11.36 -15.32 11.34
CA LYS A 80 -10.31 -15.65 10.35
C LYS A 80 -8.93 -15.85 10.98
N VAL A 81 -8.84 -15.92 12.31
CA VAL A 81 -7.57 -16.00 13.04
C VAL A 81 -7.69 -17.01 14.18
N VAL A 82 -6.81 -18.01 14.21
CA VAL A 82 -6.77 -18.98 15.31
C VAL A 82 -6.15 -18.30 16.52
N VAL A 83 -6.89 -18.08 17.61
CA VAL A 83 -6.41 -17.36 18.80
C VAL A 83 -6.12 -18.29 19.98
N GLU A 84 -4.98 -18.10 20.67
CA GLU A 84 -4.70 -18.81 21.92
C GLU A 84 -5.69 -18.41 23.03
N GLU A 85 -6.10 -19.38 23.87
CA GLU A 85 -7.03 -19.11 24.98
C GLU A 85 -6.54 -18.02 25.95
N CYS A 86 -5.23 -17.81 26.05
CA CYS A 86 -4.63 -16.81 26.91
C CYS A 86 -5.07 -15.38 26.52
N ASN A 87 -5.22 -15.12 25.22
CA ASN A 87 -5.66 -13.83 24.70
C ASN A 87 -7.15 -13.58 24.98
N LEU A 88 -8.00 -14.61 24.81
CA LEU A 88 -9.41 -14.53 25.23
C LEU A 88 -9.53 -14.18 26.73
N ARG A 89 -8.73 -14.82 27.58
CA ARG A 89 -8.72 -14.51 29.03
C ARG A 89 -8.28 -13.08 29.31
N ALA A 90 -7.25 -12.58 28.63
CA ALA A 90 -6.79 -11.19 28.77
C ALA A 90 -7.89 -10.18 28.37
N GLN A 91 -8.57 -10.42 27.24
CA GLN A 91 -9.69 -9.60 26.78
C GLN A 91 -10.86 -9.59 27.79
N ILE A 92 -11.21 -10.75 28.37
CA ILE A 92 -12.26 -10.81 29.41
C ILE A 92 -11.86 -10.06 30.68
N VAL A 93 -10.59 -10.09 31.08
CA VAL A 93 -10.12 -9.31 32.24
C VAL A 93 -10.16 -7.80 31.96
N ALA A 94 -9.70 -7.36 30.79
CA ALA A 94 -9.82 -5.97 30.37
C ALA A 94 -11.28 -5.52 30.34
N LEU A 95 -12.17 -6.37 29.81
CA LEU A 95 -13.61 -6.11 29.77
C LEU A 95 -14.21 -5.98 31.18
N ARG A 96 -13.92 -6.89 32.11
CA ARG A 96 -14.39 -6.80 33.51
C ARG A 96 -13.95 -5.52 34.20
N ARG A 97 -12.70 -5.09 33.99
CA ARG A 97 -12.19 -3.81 34.53
C ARG A 97 -12.93 -2.62 33.95
N ALA A 98 -13.15 -2.59 32.63
CA ALA A 98 -13.91 -1.52 31.97
C ALA A 98 -15.36 -1.44 32.47
N LEU A 99 -15.97 -2.58 32.81
CA LEU A 99 -17.32 -2.65 33.38
C LEU A 99 -17.37 -2.30 34.88
N GLY A 100 -16.21 -2.11 35.53
CA GLY A 100 -16.12 -1.74 36.94
C GLY A 100 -16.42 -2.89 37.90
N ASP A 101 -16.14 -4.14 37.52
CA ASP A 101 -16.24 -5.29 38.42
C ASP A 101 -15.35 -5.07 39.67
N ASP A 102 -15.96 -5.06 40.85
CA ASP A 102 -15.30 -4.77 42.13
C ASP A 102 -15.12 -6.02 43.02
N GLY A 103 -15.41 -7.20 42.47
CA GLY A 103 -15.35 -8.49 43.16
C GLY A 103 -16.61 -8.86 43.94
N ASN A 104 -17.51 -7.92 44.23
CA ASN A 104 -18.83 -8.19 44.83
C ASN A 104 -19.91 -8.42 43.77
N PHE A 105 -19.79 -7.75 42.63
CA PHE A 105 -20.64 -7.94 41.47
C PHE A 105 -19.77 -8.10 40.21
N SER A 106 -20.11 -9.07 39.36
CA SER A 106 -19.43 -9.27 38.08
C SER A 106 -20.44 -9.46 36.96
N TYR A 107 -20.33 -8.66 35.91
CA TYR A 107 -21.21 -8.78 34.74
C TYR A 107 -20.96 -10.08 33.96
N ILE A 108 -19.75 -10.65 34.07
CA ILE A 108 -19.31 -11.83 33.32
C ILE A 108 -18.76 -12.89 34.27
N VAL A 109 -19.43 -14.04 34.37
CA VAL A 109 -18.97 -15.17 35.20
C VAL A 109 -18.19 -16.18 34.37
N THR A 110 -17.06 -16.65 34.89
CA THR A 110 -16.27 -17.73 34.29
C THR A 110 -16.86 -19.08 34.73
N VAL A 111 -17.17 -19.96 33.77
CA VAL A 111 -17.49 -21.37 34.04
C VAL A 111 -16.23 -22.20 33.78
N PRO A 112 -15.58 -22.76 34.84
CA PRO A 112 -14.31 -23.45 34.71
C PRO A 112 -14.33 -24.53 33.63
N GLY A 113 -13.30 -24.54 32.78
CA GLY A 113 -13.15 -25.53 31.71
C GLY A 113 -14.09 -25.38 30.50
N ARG A 114 -15.11 -24.50 30.55
CA ARG A 114 -16.11 -24.38 29.47
C ARG A 114 -16.09 -23.04 28.76
N GLY A 115 -16.28 -21.93 29.48
CA GLY A 115 -16.51 -20.64 28.83
C GLY A 115 -16.97 -19.54 29.78
N TYR A 116 -17.74 -18.59 29.24
CA TYR A 116 -18.17 -17.39 29.96
C TYR A 116 -19.68 -17.17 29.82
N ARG A 117 -20.29 -16.56 30.83
CA ARG A 117 -21.71 -16.23 30.86
C ARG A 117 -21.88 -14.78 31.31
N PHE A 118 -22.70 -14.02 30.59
CA PHE A 118 -23.15 -12.70 31.04
C PHE A 118 -24.31 -12.86 32.02
N VAL A 119 -24.21 -12.31 33.22
CA VAL A 119 -25.18 -12.56 34.31
C VAL A 119 -26.00 -11.33 34.72
N ALA A 120 -25.69 -10.16 34.17
CA ALA A 120 -26.48 -8.97 34.43
C ALA A 120 -27.78 -8.97 33.60
N PRO A 121 -28.90 -8.48 34.17
CA PRO A 121 -30.15 -8.32 33.42
C PRO A 121 -29.95 -7.29 32.30
N VAL A 122 -30.41 -7.65 31.10
CA VAL A 122 -30.33 -6.81 29.89
C VAL A 122 -31.71 -6.28 29.51
N THR A 123 -31.76 -5.05 28.99
CA THR A 123 -32.95 -4.38 28.45
C THR A 123 -32.69 -3.97 27.01
N LEU A 124 -33.63 -4.21 26.10
CA LEU A 124 -33.52 -3.82 24.69
C LEU A 124 -34.21 -2.47 24.47
N GLN A 125 -33.51 -1.51 23.86
CA GLN A 125 -34.01 -0.17 23.52
C GLN A 125 -33.77 0.10 22.03
N THR A 126 -34.71 0.67 21.30
CA THR A 126 -34.49 1.14 19.91
C THR A 126 -33.72 2.46 19.92
N ALA A 127 -32.51 2.52 19.37
CA ALA A 127 -31.67 3.71 19.41
C ALA A 127 -31.90 4.65 18.21
N SER A 128 -32.06 5.95 18.46
CA SER A 128 -32.05 7.02 17.47
C SER A 128 -30.63 7.58 17.28
N GLU A 129 -30.24 7.81 16.03
CA GLU A 129 -28.94 8.35 15.61
C GLU A 129 -28.86 9.86 15.85
N ASP A 130 -27.92 10.34 16.68
CA ASP A 130 -27.33 11.68 16.49
C ASP A 130 -25.98 11.89 17.23
N SER A 131 -24.92 11.89 16.42
CA SER A 131 -23.72 12.76 16.32
C SER A 131 -22.91 13.28 17.53
N LEU A 132 -21.56 13.09 17.49
CA LEU A 132 -20.52 14.05 17.95
C LEU A 132 -19.16 13.90 17.17
N PRO A 133 -18.32 14.96 17.03
CA PRO A 133 -17.18 15.04 16.09
C PRO A 133 -15.77 14.91 16.72
N VAL A 134 -14.75 14.52 15.93
CA VAL A 134 -13.34 14.28 16.35
C VAL A 134 -12.32 14.93 15.36
N PRO A 135 -11.12 15.38 15.78
CA PRO A 135 -10.24 16.29 15.01
C PRO A 135 -9.31 15.60 13.98
N TYR A 136 -9.03 16.31 12.89
CA TYR A 136 -8.25 15.88 11.72
C TYR A 136 -6.72 16.05 11.85
N VAL A 137 -5.96 15.18 11.17
CA VAL A 137 -4.52 15.34 10.84
C VAL A 137 -4.36 15.43 9.31
N ARG A 138 -3.56 16.40 8.83
CA ARG A 138 -3.34 16.70 7.40
C ARG A 138 -2.33 15.74 6.74
N VAL A 139 -2.57 15.38 5.48
CA VAL A 139 -1.63 14.70 4.57
C VAL A 139 -1.32 15.63 3.40
N GLU A 140 -0.07 15.66 2.95
CA GLU A 140 0.41 16.50 1.84
C GLU A 140 -0.26 16.15 0.50
N GLU A 141 -0.62 17.20 -0.23
CA GLU A 141 -1.41 17.23 -1.46
C GLU A 141 -0.67 16.65 -2.67
N SER A 142 -1.36 15.83 -3.48
CA SER A 142 -0.93 15.58 -4.85
C SER A 142 -1.41 16.75 -5.72
N ALA A 143 -0.47 17.46 -6.35
CA ALA A 143 -0.78 18.66 -7.12
C ALA A 143 -1.74 18.32 -8.27
N LEU A 144 -2.87 19.03 -8.32
CA LEU A 144 -3.77 19.00 -9.47
C LEU A 144 -2.99 19.39 -10.74
N PRO A 145 -3.16 18.70 -11.88
CA PRO A 145 -2.61 19.15 -13.15
C PRO A 145 -3.08 20.57 -13.44
N THR A 146 -2.14 21.50 -13.70
CA THR A 146 -2.48 22.87 -14.05
C THR A 146 -3.27 22.89 -15.37
N PRO A 147 -4.49 23.47 -15.42
CA PRO A 147 -5.18 23.62 -16.69
C PRO A 147 -4.36 24.49 -17.65
N CYS A 148 -4.04 23.99 -18.84
CA CYS A 148 -3.31 24.77 -19.86
C CYS A 148 -4.12 25.94 -20.45
N ALA A 149 -5.40 26.08 -20.12
CA ALA A 149 -6.27 27.17 -20.59
C ALA A 149 -7.45 27.42 -19.63
N GLU A 150 -7.97 28.65 -19.65
CA GLU A 150 -9.18 29.07 -18.93
C GLU A 150 -10.40 28.27 -19.41
N VAL A 151 -11.30 27.87 -18.50
CA VAL A 151 -12.50 27.11 -18.87
C VAL A 151 -13.57 28.06 -19.42
N ILE A 152 -13.81 28.00 -20.72
CA ILE A 152 -14.67 28.96 -21.41
C ILE A 152 -16.17 28.71 -21.18
N GLY A 153 -16.85 29.69 -20.59
CA GLY A 153 -18.32 29.76 -20.52
C GLY A 153 -18.96 28.71 -19.61
N ARG A 154 -18.22 28.17 -18.62
CA ARG A 154 -18.69 27.12 -17.70
C ARG A 154 -18.70 27.54 -16.23
N ASP A 155 -18.48 28.80 -15.90
CA ASP A 155 -18.34 29.26 -14.52
C ASP A 155 -19.56 28.90 -13.65
N GLY A 156 -20.77 29.20 -14.14
CA GLY A 156 -22.01 28.84 -13.43
C GLY A 156 -22.23 27.33 -13.32
N LEU A 157 -21.79 26.55 -14.30
CA LEU A 157 -21.85 25.09 -14.25
C LEU A 157 -20.88 24.54 -13.20
N ILE A 158 -19.64 25.03 -13.18
CA ILE A 158 -18.59 24.62 -12.23
C ILE A 158 -19.04 24.91 -10.80
N ALA A 159 -19.64 26.09 -10.55
CA ALA A 159 -20.20 26.43 -9.25
C ALA A 159 -21.30 25.43 -8.81
N ASN A 160 -22.28 25.16 -9.69
CA ASN A 160 -23.34 24.20 -9.41
C ASN A 160 -22.82 22.77 -9.16
N LEU A 161 -21.82 22.33 -9.93
CA LEU A 161 -21.21 21.01 -9.75
C LEU A 161 -20.43 20.90 -8.45
N ALA A 162 -19.71 21.96 -8.04
CA ALA A 162 -19.03 21.99 -6.75
C ALA A 162 -20.02 21.80 -5.59
N ASP A 163 -21.15 22.51 -5.61
CA ASP A 163 -22.21 22.36 -4.60
C ASP A 163 -22.84 20.95 -4.63
N GLN A 164 -23.03 20.36 -5.82
CA GLN A 164 -23.54 19.00 -5.98
C GLN A 164 -22.58 17.95 -5.43
N VAL A 165 -21.27 18.08 -5.68
CA VAL A 165 -20.26 17.14 -5.16
C VAL A 165 -20.25 17.14 -3.64
N VAL A 166 -20.31 18.31 -3.00
CA VAL A 166 -20.33 18.42 -1.53
C VAL A 166 -21.62 17.88 -0.93
N SER A 167 -22.77 18.12 -1.57
CA SER A 167 -24.07 17.70 -1.03
C SER A 167 -24.43 16.23 -1.30
N GLN A 168 -23.98 15.66 -2.42
CA GLN A 168 -24.35 14.31 -2.87
C GLN A 168 -23.20 13.28 -2.71
N ARG A 169 -21.97 13.72 -2.42
CA ARG A 169 -20.74 12.92 -2.29
C ARG A 169 -20.31 12.14 -3.54
N PHE A 170 -21.18 11.88 -4.51
CA PHE A 170 -20.81 11.17 -5.73
C PHE A 170 -21.52 11.74 -6.96
N VAL A 171 -20.73 12.34 -7.85
CA VAL A 171 -21.20 12.91 -9.11
C VAL A 171 -20.43 12.30 -10.27
N THR A 172 -21.14 11.93 -11.33
CA THR A 172 -20.54 11.46 -12.58
C THR A 172 -20.87 12.43 -13.69
N LEU A 173 -19.82 13.05 -14.26
CA LEU A 173 -19.92 13.82 -15.48
C LEU A 173 -19.98 12.85 -16.66
N THR A 174 -21.12 12.77 -17.32
CA THR A 174 -21.29 12.01 -18.56
C THR A 174 -21.27 12.93 -19.77
N GLY A 175 -20.95 12.37 -20.93
CA GLY A 175 -21.02 13.10 -22.18
C GLY A 175 -20.09 12.52 -23.24
N PRO A 176 -20.24 12.93 -24.50
CA PRO A 176 -19.42 12.42 -25.60
C PRO A 176 -17.93 12.74 -25.40
N GLY A 177 -17.07 12.03 -26.13
CA GLY A 177 -15.64 12.32 -26.16
C GLY A 177 -15.38 13.78 -26.60
N GLY A 178 -14.34 14.42 -26.06
CA GLY A 178 -13.94 15.76 -26.48
C GLY A 178 -14.82 16.92 -26.00
N ILE A 179 -15.90 16.66 -25.25
CA ILE A 179 -16.85 17.69 -24.80
C ILE A 179 -16.33 18.56 -23.63
N GLY A 180 -15.20 18.19 -23.00
CA GLY A 180 -14.56 18.95 -21.92
C GLY A 180 -14.81 18.43 -20.50
N LYS A 181 -15.21 17.15 -20.32
CA LYS A 181 -15.48 16.57 -18.98
C LYS A 181 -14.30 16.69 -18.02
N THR A 182 -13.10 16.28 -18.45
CA THR A 182 -11.87 16.36 -17.65
C THR A 182 -11.54 17.80 -17.28
N THR A 183 -11.67 18.74 -18.22
CA THR A 183 -11.44 20.18 -17.99
C THR A 183 -12.40 20.73 -16.93
N VAL A 184 -13.68 20.39 -17.01
CA VAL A 184 -14.69 20.79 -16.00
C VAL A 184 -14.42 20.13 -14.65
N ALA A 185 -14.10 18.84 -14.63
CA ALA A 185 -13.79 18.13 -13.39
C ALA A 185 -12.59 18.72 -12.66
N MET A 186 -11.56 19.15 -13.40
CA MET A 186 -10.39 19.80 -12.81
C MET A 186 -10.70 21.19 -12.28
N ALA A 187 -11.50 21.99 -12.98
CA ALA A 187 -11.93 23.27 -12.47
C ALA A 187 -12.81 23.15 -11.21
N VAL A 188 -13.69 22.14 -11.15
CA VAL A 188 -14.47 21.81 -9.95
C VAL A 188 -13.56 21.40 -8.80
N ALA A 189 -12.57 20.54 -9.04
CA ALA A 189 -11.63 20.11 -8.01
C ALA A 189 -10.79 21.27 -7.48
N GLN A 190 -10.27 22.13 -8.35
CA GLN A 190 -9.46 23.28 -7.96
C GLN A 190 -10.27 24.30 -7.14
N ARG A 191 -11.54 24.50 -7.50
CA ARG A 191 -12.47 25.32 -6.72
C ARG A 191 -12.77 24.70 -5.34
N LEU A 192 -12.98 23.39 -5.27
CA LEU A 192 -13.26 22.72 -3.99
C LEU A 192 -12.03 22.65 -3.08
N ALA A 193 -10.83 22.61 -3.64
CA ALA A 193 -9.59 22.77 -2.89
C ALA A 193 -9.52 24.15 -2.23
N SER A 194 -9.89 25.24 -2.94
CA SER A 194 -9.86 26.60 -2.39
C SER A 194 -11.02 26.93 -1.45
N ASP A 195 -12.24 26.55 -1.81
CA ASP A 195 -13.47 27.02 -1.16
C ASP A 195 -13.91 26.13 0.01
N ALA A 196 -13.53 24.84 0.01
CA ALA A 196 -14.03 23.84 0.96
C ALA A 196 -12.95 23.13 1.80
N ASP A 197 -11.68 23.54 1.67
CA ASP A 197 -10.49 22.94 2.32
C ASP A 197 -10.47 21.40 2.14
N LEU A 198 -10.91 20.92 0.97
CA LEU A 198 -10.87 19.51 0.60
C LEU A 198 -9.53 19.17 -0.03
N ALA A 199 -8.82 18.19 0.52
CA ALA A 199 -7.69 17.60 -0.17
C ALA A 199 -8.18 17.00 -1.51
N THR A 200 -7.46 17.20 -2.60
CA THR A 200 -7.84 16.67 -3.92
C THR A 200 -6.85 15.62 -4.39
N CYS A 201 -7.36 14.52 -4.95
CA CYS A 201 -6.56 13.49 -5.59
C CYS A 201 -7.13 13.20 -6.98
N PHE A 202 -6.30 13.38 -8.01
CA PHE A 202 -6.65 13.07 -9.40
C PHE A 202 -6.09 11.70 -9.79
N VAL A 203 -6.94 10.85 -10.38
CA VAL A 203 -6.60 9.53 -10.87
C VAL A 203 -7.05 9.41 -12.32
N ASP A 204 -6.10 9.44 -13.23
CA ASP A 204 -6.36 9.12 -14.64
C ASP A 204 -6.44 7.59 -14.79
N LEU A 205 -7.64 7.07 -15.07
CA LEU A 205 -7.83 5.65 -15.30
C LEU A 205 -7.61 5.26 -16.76
N ALA A 206 -7.35 6.18 -17.70
CA ALA A 206 -7.07 5.82 -19.10
C ALA A 206 -6.00 4.72 -19.30
N PRO A 207 -4.95 4.63 -18.46
CA PRO A 207 -3.99 3.53 -18.52
C PRO A 207 -4.49 2.16 -18.04
N ALA A 208 -5.67 2.06 -17.43
CA ALA A 208 -6.19 0.83 -16.82
C ALA A 208 -6.73 -0.14 -17.87
N THR A 209 -5.85 -0.93 -18.48
CA THR A 209 -6.21 -1.96 -19.48
C THR A 209 -7.16 -3.06 -18.97
N SER A 210 -7.31 -3.20 -17.65
CA SER A 210 -8.17 -4.18 -16.97
C SER A 210 -8.67 -3.63 -15.64
N GLY A 211 -9.89 -4.03 -15.24
CA GLY A 211 -10.50 -3.61 -13.98
C GLY A 211 -9.69 -3.98 -12.73
N GLN A 212 -8.81 -4.99 -12.81
CA GLN A 212 -7.94 -5.39 -11.69
C GLN A 212 -6.94 -4.29 -11.27
N TRP A 213 -6.61 -3.36 -12.18
CA TRP A 213 -5.62 -2.31 -11.92
C TRP A 213 -6.21 -1.10 -11.21
N VAL A 214 -7.54 -0.93 -11.23
CA VAL A 214 -8.22 0.26 -10.67
C VAL A 214 -7.84 0.49 -9.22
N ALA A 215 -7.92 -0.55 -8.38
CA ALA A 215 -7.60 -0.40 -6.97
C ALA A 215 -6.12 -0.06 -6.74
N GLY A 216 -5.20 -0.63 -7.53
CA GLY A 216 -3.77 -0.31 -7.46
C GLY A 216 -3.46 1.13 -7.91
N MET A 217 -4.16 1.64 -8.92
CA MET A 217 -4.02 3.03 -9.40
C MET A 217 -4.58 4.03 -8.39
N LEU A 218 -5.74 3.73 -7.78
CA LEU A 218 -6.29 4.50 -6.66
C LEU A 218 -5.30 4.54 -5.49
N ALA A 219 -4.78 3.37 -5.11
CA ALA A 219 -3.81 3.25 -4.03
C ALA A 219 -2.56 4.09 -4.33
N SER A 220 -1.98 3.93 -5.53
CA SER A 220 -0.81 4.68 -5.98
C SER A 220 -1.04 6.20 -5.96
N ALA A 221 -2.18 6.68 -6.46
CA ALA A 221 -2.49 8.10 -6.52
C ALA A 221 -2.73 8.71 -5.14
N LEU A 222 -3.23 7.91 -4.19
CA LEU A 222 -3.42 8.28 -2.79
C LEU A 222 -2.16 8.09 -1.93
N GLY A 223 -1.06 7.56 -2.51
CA GLY A 223 0.14 7.19 -1.75
C GLY A 223 -0.10 6.05 -0.76
N ILE A 224 -1.10 5.20 -1.01
CA ILE A 224 -1.46 4.02 -0.22
C ILE A 224 -0.89 2.79 -0.93
N GLN A 225 -0.19 1.91 -0.22
CA GLN A 225 0.19 0.60 -0.74
C GLN A 225 -0.76 -0.47 -0.20
N THR A 226 -1.41 -1.22 -1.09
CA THR A 226 -2.41 -2.24 -0.75
C THR A 226 -1.79 -3.62 -0.73
N ILE A 227 -1.72 -4.22 0.46
CA ILE A 227 -1.01 -5.50 0.74
C ILE A 227 -1.99 -6.61 1.17
N SER A 228 -3.27 -6.23 1.27
CA SER A 228 -4.39 -7.12 1.50
C SER A 228 -4.80 -7.77 0.16
N ASP A 229 -5.28 -9.02 0.21
CA ASP A 229 -6.01 -9.65 -0.91
C ASP A 229 -7.25 -8.83 -1.32
N ASP A 230 -7.66 -7.87 -0.47
CA ASP A 230 -8.64 -6.82 -0.73
C ASP A 230 -8.01 -5.41 -0.59
N PRO A 231 -7.48 -4.84 -1.70
CA PRO A 231 -6.93 -3.49 -1.75
C PRO A 231 -7.91 -2.37 -1.36
N LEU A 232 -9.18 -2.53 -1.69
CA LEU A 232 -10.20 -1.50 -1.45
C LEU A 232 -10.49 -1.36 0.05
N HIS A 233 -10.42 -2.45 0.82
CA HIS A 233 -10.56 -2.38 2.27
C HIS A 233 -9.46 -1.52 2.93
N SER A 234 -8.21 -1.62 2.49
CA SER A 234 -7.12 -0.80 3.04
C SER A 234 -7.26 0.68 2.65
N ILE A 235 -7.67 0.96 1.41
CA ILE A 235 -7.90 2.33 0.94
C ILE A 235 -9.02 2.97 1.76
N THR A 236 -10.15 2.28 1.90
CA THR A 236 -11.30 2.78 2.64
C THR A 236 -11.02 3.05 4.11
N ALA A 237 -10.32 2.13 4.80
CA ALA A 237 -9.90 2.34 6.18
C ALA A 237 -8.99 3.57 6.35
N THR A 238 -8.12 3.82 5.37
CA THR A 238 -7.21 4.99 5.38
C THR A 238 -7.96 6.30 5.14
N LEU A 239 -9.03 6.26 4.34
CA LEU A 239 -9.85 7.41 3.97
C LEU A 239 -11.02 7.67 4.93
N ALA A 240 -11.28 6.76 5.88
CA ALA A 240 -12.43 6.80 6.80
C ALA A 240 -12.60 8.16 7.48
N GLU A 241 -11.49 8.74 7.92
CA GLU A 241 -11.45 9.99 8.68
C GLU A 241 -10.98 11.18 7.82
N ARG A 242 -10.92 11.07 6.49
CA ARG A 242 -10.32 12.10 5.62
C ARG A 242 -11.36 12.85 4.79
N ARG A 243 -11.26 14.18 4.77
CA ARG A 243 -12.00 15.06 3.86
C ARG A 243 -11.24 15.18 2.55
N LEU A 244 -11.63 14.36 1.58
CA LEU A 244 -10.95 14.21 0.30
C LEU A 244 -11.97 14.28 -0.84
N LEU A 245 -11.62 14.97 -1.92
CA LEU A 245 -12.23 14.81 -3.24
C LEU A 245 -11.34 13.93 -4.12
N LEU A 246 -11.89 12.80 -4.54
CA LEU A 246 -11.28 11.89 -5.49
C LEU A 246 -11.86 12.15 -6.88
N VAL A 247 -11.01 12.56 -7.83
CA VAL A 247 -11.39 12.75 -9.23
C VAL A 247 -10.94 11.55 -10.04
N LEU A 248 -11.88 10.75 -10.56
CA LEU A 248 -11.60 9.60 -11.41
C LEU A 248 -11.90 9.93 -12.87
N ASP A 249 -10.86 10.05 -13.68
CA ASP A 249 -11.00 10.41 -15.09
C ASP A 249 -11.02 9.16 -15.98
N ASN A 250 -11.76 9.21 -17.09
CA ASN A 250 -11.79 8.19 -18.15
C ASN A 250 -12.31 6.80 -17.72
N CYS A 251 -13.38 6.74 -16.91
CA CYS A 251 -13.86 5.46 -16.33
C CYS A 251 -14.52 4.49 -17.34
N GLU A 252 -14.83 4.92 -18.57
CA GLU A 252 -15.66 4.17 -19.55
C GLU A 252 -15.20 2.74 -19.88
N HIS A 253 -13.91 2.43 -19.75
CA HIS A 253 -13.35 1.13 -20.12
C HIS A 253 -13.19 0.17 -18.92
N VAL A 254 -13.39 0.68 -17.70
CA VAL A 254 -13.28 -0.06 -16.43
C VAL A 254 -14.49 0.18 -15.52
N LEU A 255 -15.68 0.39 -16.11
CA LEU A 255 -16.89 0.76 -15.38
C LEU A 255 -17.23 -0.17 -14.21
N PRO A 256 -17.30 -1.51 -14.35
CA PRO A 256 -17.74 -2.37 -13.24
C PRO A 256 -16.77 -2.34 -12.05
N ALA A 257 -15.46 -2.30 -12.33
CA ALA A 257 -14.45 -2.23 -11.28
C ALA A 257 -14.43 -0.87 -10.60
N THR A 258 -14.63 0.21 -11.36
CA THR A 258 -14.71 1.57 -10.82
C THR A 258 -15.96 1.75 -9.96
N ALA A 259 -17.11 1.26 -10.41
CA ALA A 259 -18.36 1.27 -9.66
C ALA A 259 -18.19 0.58 -8.30
N ALA A 260 -17.67 -0.65 -8.28
CA ALA A 260 -17.42 -1.40 -7.05
C ALA A 260 -16.43 -0.68 -6.11
N ALA A 261 -15.39 -0.05 -6.66
CA ALA A 261 -14.44 0.74 -5.88
C ALA A 261 -15.11 1.97 -5.23
N VAL A 262 -15.90 2.72 -6.00
CA VAL A 262 -16.62 3.91 -5.51
C VAL A 262 -17.65 3.55 -4.46
N GLU A 263 -18.43 2.49 -4.65
CA GLU A 263 -19.39 2.01 -3.65
C GLU A 263 -18.72 1.63 -2.33
N SER A 264 -17.57 0.95 -2.40
CA SER A 264 -16.79 0.62 -1.21
C SER A 264 -16.28 1.87 -0.50
N LEU A 265 -15.78 2.86 -1.26
CA LEU A 265 -15.35 4.18 -0.77
C LEU A 265 -16.47 4.93 -0.08
N LEU A 266 -17.64 5.04 -0.70
CA LEU A 266 -18.76 5.80 -0.13
C LEU A 266 -19.29 5.16 1.15
N ARG A 267 -19.29 3.82 1.24
CA ARG A 267 -19.77 3.04 2.38
C ARG A 267 -18.85 3.15 3.61
N HIS A 268 -17.53 3.18 3.41
CA HIS A 268 -16.56 3.07 4.50
C HIS A 268 -15.74 4.34 4.74
N ALA A 269 -15.81 5.32 3.84
CA ALA A 269 -15.13 6.62 3.92
C ALA A 269 -16.15 7.78 3.90
N PRO A 270 -16.84 8.06 5.03
CA PRO A 270 -17.99 8.97 5.10
C PRO A 270 -17.67 10.42 4.69
N HIS A 271 -16.40 10.83 4.77
CA HIS A 271 -15.95 12.17 4.43
C HIS A 271 -15.32 12.29 3.03
N CYS A 272 -15.27 11.19 2.27
CA CYS A 272 -14.79 11.16 0.90
C CYS A 272 -15.92 11.53 -0.07
N CYS A 273 -15.59 12.43 -1.01
CA CYS A 273 -16.40 12.77 -2.17
C CYS A 273 -15.72 12.24 -3.44
N VAL A 274 -16.51 11.81 -4.41
CA VAL A 274 -16.02 11.27 -5.68
C VAL A 274 -16.64 12.05 -6.85
N LEU A 275 -15.79 12.51 -7.75
CA LEU A 275 -16.18 13.10 -9.03
C LEU A 275 -15.61 12.23 -10.14
N THR A 276 -16.47 11.64 -10.97
CA THR A 276 -15.99 10.79 -12.08
C THR A 276 -16.28 11.42 -13.43
N THR A 277 -15.44 11.13 -14.42
CA THR A 277 -15.72 11.43 -15.82
C THR A 277 -15.85 10.14 -16.61
N SER A 278 -16.90 10.04 -17.42
CA SER A 278 -17.15 8.86 -18.24
C SER A 278 -17.98 9.22 -19.47
N ARG A 279 -17.98 8.35 -20.49
CA ARG A 279 -18.90 8.45 -21.62
C ARG A 279 -20.32 8.02 -21.27
N GLU A 280 -20.45 7.10 -20.32
CA GLU A 280 -21.73 6.57 -19.84
C GLU A 280 -21.75 6.44 -18.31
N PRO A 281 -22.92 6.41 -17.66
CA PRO A 281 -23.02 6.25 -16.21
C PRO A 281 -22.33 4.99 -15.70
N LEU A 282 -21.73 5.05 -14.51
CA LEU A 282 -21.11 3.90 -13.84
C LEU A 282 -22.18 2.88 -13.38
N ARG A 283 -23.41 3.36 -13.13
CA ARG A 283 -24.53 2.62 -12.52
C ARG A 283 -24.20 2.12 -11.12
N ALA A 284 -23.50 2.95 -10.36
CA ALA A 284 -23.11 2.67 -8.97
C ALA A 284 -24.13 3.24 -7.98
N ASP A 285 -24.25 2.62 -6.80
CA ASP A 285 -25.13 3.11 -5.75
C ASP A 285 -24.73 4.53 -5.29
N GLY A 286 -25.71 5.43 -5.22
CA GLY A 286 -25.49 6.83 -4.86
C GLY A 286 -25.00 7.73 -6.00
N GLU A 287 -24.90 7.22 -7.24
CA GLU A 287 -24.44 8.00 -8.39
C GLU A 287 -25.41 9.13 -8.78
N ARG A 288 -24.91 10.37 -8.76
CA ARG A 288 -25.60 11.50 -9.40
C ARG A 288 -25.00 11.78 -10.77
N VAL A 289 -25.71 11.37 -11.82
CA VAL A 289 -25.31 11.61 -13.20
C VAL A 289 -25.61 13.05 -13.63
N HIS A 290 -24.61 13.73 -14.18
CA HIS A 290 -24.74 15.04 -14.81
C HIS A 290 -24.27 14.97 -16.27
N ASP A 291 -25.21 15.11 -17.20
CA ASP A 291 -24.89 15.12 -18.64
C ASP A 291 -24.31 16.48 -19.05
N LEU A 292 -23.04 16.49 -19.45
CA LEU A 292 -22.36 17.71 -19.82
C LEU A 292 -22.85 18.20 -21.19
N ALA A 293 -23.68 19.24 -21.16
CA ALA A 293 -24.23 19.85 -22.37
C ALA A 293 -23.11 20.39 -23.29
N PRO A 294 -23.30 20.44 -24.63
CA PRO A 294 -22.38 21.11 -25.54
C PRO A 294 -22.17 22.61 -25.27
N LEU A 295 -21.17 23.20 -25.90
CA LEU A 295 -20.93 24.64 -25.80
C LEU A 295 -22.10 25.42 -26.45
N GLN A 296 -22.40 26.59 -25.91
CA GLN A 296 -23.45 27.45 -26.43
C GLN A 296 -23.01 28.11 -27.74
N VAL A 297 -23.91 28.15 -28.72
CA VAL A 297 -23.69 28.76 -30.03
C VAL A 297 -24.95 29.53 -30.42
N PRO A 298 -24.83 30.69 -31.11
CA PRO A 298 -25.99 31.46 -31.54
C PRO A 298 -26.95 30.65 -32.42
N ASP A 299 -28.23 30.98 -32.35
CA ASP A 299 -29.25 30.46 -33.28
C ASP A 299 -28.95 30.87 -34.73
N GLU A 300 -29.43 30.08 -35.70
CA GLU A 300 -29.17 30.29 -37.13
C GLU A 300 -29.69 31.63 -37.65
N HIS A 301 -30.72 32.20 -37.02
CA HIS A 301 -31.31 33.48 -37.39
C HIS A 301 -30.87 34.65 -36.50
N ALA A 302 -29.99 34.41 -35.52
CA ALA A 302 -29.48 35.46 -34.65
C ALA A 302 -28.57 36.39 -35.45
N ARG A 303 -28.86 37.70 -35.41
CA ARG A 303 -28.02 38.75 -35.97
C ARG A 303 -27.26 39.40 -34.83
N LEU A 304 -25.99 39.04 -34.70
CA LEU A 304 -25.10 39.49 -33.63
C LEU A 304 -23.89 40.19 -34.24
N SER A 305 -23.39 41.22 -33.57
CA SER A 305 -22.03 41.72 -33.80
C SER A 305 -20.98 40.69 -33.32
N ALA A 306 -19.74 40.82 -33.77
CA ALA A 306 -18.63 39.98 -33.35
C ALA A 306 -18.45 39.98 -31.82
N ASN A 307 -18.61 41.14 -31.18
CA ASN A 307 -18.51 41.26 -29.72
C ASN A 307 -19.64 40.52 -29.00
N GLU A 308 -20.88 40.61 -29.48
CA GLU A 308 -22.02 39.88 -28.91
C GLU A 308 -21.88 38.36 -29.14
N ALA A 309 -21.34 37.95 -30.29
CA ALA A 309 -21.10 36.55 -30.59
C ALA A 309 -20.04 35.90 -29.67
N LEU A 310 -19.07 36.67 -29.17
CA LEU A 310 -18.06 36.19 -28.20
C LEU A 310 -18.65 35.86 -26.82
N ALA A 311 -19.89 36.27 -26.51
CA ALA A 311 -20.59 35.81 -25.31
C ALA A 311 -20.98 34.32 -25.38
N TRP A 312 -21.02 33.74 -26.59
CA TRP A 312 -21.37 32.35 -26.81
C TRP A 312 -20.13 31.47 -26.77
N SER A 313 -20.10 30.51 -25.84
CA SER A 313 -18.88 29.78 -25.48
C SER A 313 -18.25 29.01 -26.64
N GLY A 314 -19.03 28.51 -27.59
CA GLY A 314 -18.52 27.82 -28.79
C GLY A 314 -17.80 28.77 -29.75
N VAL A 315 -18.37 29.96 -29.99
CA VAL A 315 -17.76 31.01 -30.82
C VAL A 315 -16.51 31.56 -30.15
N ARG A 316 -16.57 31.80 -28.83
CA ARG A 316 -15.43 32.27 -28.05
C ARG A 316 -14.26 31.30 -28.10
N LEU A 317 -14.51 30.01 -27.87
CA LEU A 317 -13.49 28.96 -27.98
C LEU A 317 -12.87 28.93 -29.39
N PHE A 318 -13.69 28.96 -30.45
CA PHE A 318 -13.20 28.98 -31.82
C PHE A 318 -12.25 30.15 -32.07
N VAL A 319 -12.68 31.38 -31.73
CA VAL A 319 -11.88 32.60 -31.96
C VAL A 319 -10.60 32.60 -31.13
N GLU A 320 -10.66 32.19 -29.86
CA GLU A 320 -9.47 32.08 -29.02
C GLU A 320 -8.45 31.08 -29.58
N ARG A 321 -8.90 29.93 -30.10
CA ARG A 321 -8.00 28.95 -30.72
C ARG A 321 -7.39 29.44 -32.03
N VAL A 322 -8.16 30.16 -32.86
CA VAL A 322 -7.61 30.79 -34.07
C VAL A 322 -6.53 31.81 -33.68
N ARG A 323 -6.80 32.69 -32.71
CA ARG A 323 -5.84 33.69 -32.22
C ARG A 323 -4.58 33.08 -31.61
N ALA A 324 -4.69 31.91 -30.98
CA ALA A 324 -3.53 31.20 -30.44
C ALA A 324 -2.55 30.75 -31.54
N LEU A 325 -3.02 30.51 -32.76
CA LEU A 325 -2.23 30.07 -33.92
C LEU A 325 -1.92 31.19 -34.92
N ASP A 326 -2.72 32.26 -34.89
CA ASP A 326 -2.59 33.48 -35.67
C ASP A 326 -2.90 34.70 -34.80
N PRO A 327 -1.89 35.25 -34.08
CA PRO A 327 -2.08 36.37 -33.16
C PRO A 327 -2.64 37.64 -33.81
N ASP A 328 -2.48 37.80 -35.13
CA ASP A 328 -2.96 38.94 -35.90
C ASP A 328 -4.41 38.78 -36.38
N PHE A 329 -5.05 37.64 -36.09
CA PHE A 329 -6.42 37.36 -36.49
C PHE A 329 -7.44 38.29 -35.81
N VAL A 330 -8.20 39.02 -36.63
CA VAL A 330 -9.31 39.88 -36.20
C VAL A 330 -10.64 39.22 -36.57
N PHE A 331 -11.51 39.04 -35.58
CA PHE A 331 -12.86 38.49 -35.75
C PHE A 331 -13.84 39.63 -36.05
N HIS A 332 -14.43 39.64 -37.25
CA HIS A 332 -15.33 40.70 -37.70
C HIS A 332 -16.79 40.25 -37.73
N ASP A 333 -17.72 41.21 -37.78
CA ASP A 333 -19.17 40.94 -37.86
C ASP A 333 -19.54 40.04 -39.06
N ALA A 334 -18.78 40.14 -40.16
CA ALA A 334 -18.98 39.31 -41.35
C ALA A 334 -18.67 37.82 -41.13
N ASP A 335 -17.85 37.48 -40.13
CA ASP A 335 -17.41 36.12 -39.83
C ASP A 335 -18.39 35.38 -38.91
N VAL A 336 -19.24 36.12 -38.19
CA VAL A 336 -20.12 35.60 -37.12
C VAL A 336 -21.03 34.47 -37.63
N ALA A 337 -21.66 34.65 -38.78
CA ALA A 337 -22.57 33.65 -39.35
C ALA A 337 -21.83 32.36 -39.72
N ALA A 338 -20.64 32.47 -40.30
CA ALA A 338 -19.82 31.33 -40.72
C ALA A 338 -19.24 30.58 -39.52
N VAL A 339 -18.69 31.28 -38.52
CA VAL A 339 -18.18 30.67 -37.28
C VAL A 339 -19.29 29.98 -36.50
N SER A 340 -20.47 30.62 -36.40
CA SER A 340 -21.62 30.00 -35.73
C SER A 340 -22.10 28.74 -36.48
N ALA A 341 -22.09 28.77 -37.82
CA ALA A 341 -22.41 27.59 -38.64
C ALA A 341 -21.40 26.46 -38.44
N ILE A 342 -20.10 26.76 -38.41
CA ILE A 342 -19.03 25.79 -38.09
C ILE A 342 -19.29 25.15 -36.73
N CYS A 343 -19.49 25.96 -35.68
CA CYS A 343 -19.69 25.45 -34.33
C CYS A 343 -20.95 24.55 -34.24
N ARG A 344 -22.06 24.93 -34.89
CA ARG A 344 -23.27 24.09 -34.97
C ARG A 344 -23.02 22.76 -35.69
N LYS A 345 -22.31 22.78 -36.84
CA LYS A 345 -21.98 21.55 -37.60
C LYS A 345 -21.09 20.59 -36.81
N LEU A 346 -20.29 21.12 -35.87
CA LEU A 346 -19.44 20.35 -34.97
C LEU A 346 -20.16 19.94 -33.68
N ASP A 347 -21.50 20.02 -33.65
CA ASP A 347 -22.36 19.78 -32.48
C ASP A 347 -21.93 20.55 -31.23
N SER A 348 -21.22 21.66 -31.43
CA SER A 348 -20.61 22.48 -30.38
C SER A 348 -19.71 21.68 -29.42
N ASN A 349 -19.09 20.61 -29.93
CA ASN A 349 -18.11 19.81 -29.21
C ASN A 349 -16.79 20.58 -29.10
N ALA A 350 -16.31 20.79 -27.87
CA ALA A 350 -15.13 21.63 -27.61
C ALA A 350 -13.92 21.17 -28.42
N LEU A 351 -13.54 19.89 -28.34
CA LEU A 351 -12.40 19.36 -29.08
C LEU A 351 -12.58 19.46 -30.60
N ALA A 352 -13.78 19.19 -31.12
CA ALA A 352 -14.04 19.31 -32.55
C ALA A 352 -13.90 20.76 -33.03
N ILE A 353 -14.35 21.73 -32.22
CA ILE A 353 -14.16 23.16 -32.45
C ILE A 353 -12.67 23.51 -32.46
N GLU A 354 -11.88 23.01 -31.51
CA GLU A 354 -10.43 23.25 -31.47
C GLU A 354 -9.73 22.70 -32.71
N ILE A 355 -10.05 21.47 -33.11
CA ILE A 355 -9.50 20.84 -34.33
C ILE A 355 -9.86 21.64 -35.58
N ALA A 356 -11.09 22.17 -35.68
CA ALA A 356 -11.52 22.98 -36.81
C ALA A 356 -10.90 24.39 -36.81
N ALA A 357 -10.78 25.02 -35.65
CA ALA A 357 -10.16 26.34 -35.50
C ALA A 357 -8.70 26.33 -35.97
N ALA A 358 -7.97 25.24 -35.71
CA ALA A 358 -6.60 25.05 -36.19
C ALA A 358 -6.44 25.05 -37.72
N ARG A 359 -7.55 25.07 -38.47
CA ARG A 359 -7.59 24.98 -39.95
C ARG A 359 -7.90 26.28 -40.63
N VAL A 360 -8.29 27.30 -39.87
CA VAL A 360 -8.64 28.62 -40.40
C VAL A 360 -7.47 29.26 -41.14
N ARG A 361 -6.24 29.09 -40.66
CA ARG A 361 -5.04 29.62 -41.33
C ARG A 361 -4.83 29.02 -42.73
N THR A 362 -5.24 27.77 -42.96
CA THR A 362 -5.03 27.06 -44.24
C THR A 362 -6.15 27.30 -45.24
N PHE A 363 -7.40 27.30 -44.78
CA PHE A 363 -8.58 27.32 -45.67
C PHE A 363 -9.40 28.61 -45.57
N GLY A 364 -9.22 29.41 -44.52
CA GLY A 364 -10.14 30.51 -44.21
C GLY A 364 -11.48 30.02 -43.64
N ILE A 365 -12.22 30.92 -43.01
CA ILE A 365 -13.47 30.59 -42.29
C ILE A 365 -14.58 30.16 -43.26
N GLN A 366 -14.72 30.86 -44.39
CA GLN A 366 -15.82 30.63 -45.34
C GLN A 366 -15.69 29.28 -46.04
N ASP A 367 -14.48 28.94 -46.54
CA ASP A 367 -14.26 27.66 -47.22
C ASP A 367 -14.37 26.49 -46.25
N LEU A 368 -14.03 26.68 -44.96
CA LEU A 368 -14.20 25.67 -43.93
C LEU A 368 -15.67 25.29 -43.71
N VAL A 369 -16.62 26.23 -43.84
CA VAL A 369 -18.06 25.93 -43.81
C VAL A 369 -18.44 24.96 -44.93
N GLY A 370 -17.98 25.24 -46.15
CA GLY A 370 -18.28 24.42 -47.34
C GLY A 370 -17.61 23.04 -47.29
N LEU A 371 -16.40 22.94 -46.77
CA LEU A 371 -15.68 21.68 -46.56
C LEU A 371 -16.40 20.77 -45.57
N LEU A 372 -16.89 21.34 -44.46
CA LEU A 372 -17.69 20.60 -43.48
C LEU A 372 -19.01 20.11 -44.10
N ASP A 373 -19.62 20.84 -45.05
CA ASP A 373 -20.82 20.38 -45.76
C ASP A 373 -20.58 19.18 -46.70
N GLY A 374 -19.45 19.15 -47.40
CA GLY A 374 -19.11 18.08 -48.35
C GLY A 374 -18.68 16.76 -47.68
N SER A 375 -17.75 16.84 -46.73
CA SER A 375 -17.17 15.65 -46.07
C SER A 375 -18.14 14.96 -45.10
N PHE A 376 -18.93 15.73 -44.35
CA PHE A 376 -19.93 15.15 -43.43
C PHE A 376 -21.05 14.41 -44.16
N ARG A 377 -21.54 14.95 -45.29
CA ARG A 377 -22.64 14.33 -46.06
C ARG A 377 -22.24 13.00 -46.71
N LEU A 378 -21.02 12.90 -47.23
CA LEU A 378 -20.50 11.66 -47.83
C LEU A 378 -20.31 10.55 -46.79
N GLN A 379 -19.82 10.87 -45.58
CA GLN A 379 -19.53 9.88 -44.53
C GLN A 379 -20.74 9.52 -43.65
N MET A 380 -21.69 10.44 -43.44
CA MET A 380 -22.96 10.18 -42.74
C MET A 380 -23.80 9.06 -43.39
N THR A 381 -23.58 8.80 -44.69
CA THR A 381 -24.31 7.77 -45.44
C THR A 381 -23.72 6.37 -45.26
N ALA A 382 -22.44 6.25 -44.88
CA ALA A 382 -21.69 4.99 -44.87
C ALA A 382 -21.76 4.19 -43.54
N ARG A 383 -21.99 4.84 -42.39
CA ARG A 383 -22.05 4.19 -41.06
C ARG A 383 -23.44 4.34 -40.42
N ARG A 384 -24.42 3.55 -40.87
CA ARG A 384 -25.83 3.60 -40.40
C ARG A 384 -26.06 3.05 -38.98
N THR A 385 -25.11 2.35 -38.38
CA THR A 385 -25.31 1.55 -37.14
C THR A 385 -24.78 2.18 -35.83
N ALA A 386 -24.15 3.36 -35.85
CA ALA A 386 -23.70 4.04 -34.62
C ALA A 386 -24.66 5.16 -34.16
N LEU A 387 -24.82 5.33 -32.83
CA LEU A 387 -25.62 6.39 -32.18
C LEU A 387 -25.28 7.79 -32.72
N ALA A 388 -26.30 8.61 -33.00
CA ALA A 388 -26.19 9.85 -33.78
C ALA A 388 -25.14 10.87 -33.28
N ARG A 389 -24.87 10.92 -31.97
CA ARG A 389 -23.95 11.89 -31.33
C ARG A 389 -22.46 11.49 -31.38
N HIS A 390 -22.15 10.21 -31.65
CA HIS A 390 -20.78 9.73 -31.84
C HIS A 390 -20.23 10.03 -33.25
N ARG A 391 -21.09 10.45 -34.17
CA ARG A 391 -20.75 10.62 -35.59
C ARG A 391 -19.89 11.86 -35.83
N THR A 392 -20.10 12.94 -35.08
CA THR A 392 -19.50 14.25 -35.40
C THR A 392 -18.01 14.32 -35.07
N LEU A 393 -17.60 13.92 -33.86
CA LEU A 393 -16.16 13.88 -33.53
C LEU A 393 -15.41 12.81 -34.36
N SER A 394 -16.00 11.63 -34.57
CA SER A 394 -15.40 10.62 -35.45
C SER A 394 -15.32 11.10 -36.89
N ALA A 395 -16.31 11.83 -37.42
CA ALA A 395 -16.24 12.43 -38.75
C ALA A 395 -15.18 13.54 -38.84
N THR A 396 -15.04 14.38 -37.82
CA THR A 396 -13.96 15.38 -37.74
C THR A 396 -12.58 14.71 -37.70
N LEU A 397 -12.44 13.60 -36.96
CA LEU A 397 -11.22 12.80 -36.92
C LEU A 397 -10.96 12.05 -38.23
N ASP A 398 -11.98 11.44 -38.86
CA ASP A 398 -11.90 10.79 -40.18
C ASP A 398 -11.45 11.79 -41.25
N TRP A 399 -12.01 13.01 -41.25
CA TRP A 399 -11.58 14.10 -42.12
C TRP A 399 -10.15 14.54 -41.84
N THR A 400 -9.82 14.80 -40.57
CA THR A 400 -8.48 15.22 -40.17
C THR A 400 -7.46 14.18 -40.58
N TYR A 401 -7.76 12.91 -40.35
CA TYR A 401 -6.94 11.76 -40.72
C TYR A 401 -6.77 11.64 -42.24
N ALA A 402 -7.84 11.81 -43.03
CA ALA A 402 -7.77 11.79 -44.50
C ALA A 402 -6.91 12.92 -45.09
N MET A 403 -6.76 14.04 -44.37
CA MET A 403 -5.91 15.17 -44.75
C MET A 403 -4.46 15.03 -44.27
N LEU A 404 -4.16 14.08 -43.39
CA LEU A 404 -2.80 13.77 -42.98
C LEU A 404 -2.02 13.16 -44.15
N SER A 405 -0.73 13.46 -44.25
CA SER A 405 0.15 12.73 -45.15
C SER A 405 0.20 11.24 -44.76
N SER A 406 0.62 10.37 -45.68
CA SER A 406 0.80 8.94 -45.38
C SER A 406 1.67 8.71 -44.15
N ASP A 407 2.68 9.57 -43.99
CA ASP A 407 3.67 9.52 -42.94
C ASP A 407 3.10 9.93 -41.58
N GLU A 408 2.27 10.98 -41.56
CA GLU A 408 1.54 11.44 -40.38
C GLU A 408 0.48 10.43 -39.93
N GLN A 409 -0.25 9.84 -40.88
CA GLN A 409 -1.22 8.78 -40.59
C GLN A 409 -0.54 7.57 -39.94
N ALA A 410 0.60 7.14 -40.49
CA ALA A 410 1.37 6.02 -39.95
C ALA A 410 1.89 6.32 -38.54
N MET A 411 2.46 7.51 -38.31
CA MET A 411 2.90 7.93 -36.98
C MET A 411 1.74 7.94 -35.98
N LEU A 412 0.59 8.53 -36.33
CA LEU A 412 -0.56 8.61 -35.44
C LEU A 412 -1.06 7.22 -35.02
N ARG A 413 -1.18 6.28 -35.96
CA ARG A 413 -1.56 4.88 -35.67
C ARG A 413 -0.56 4.21 -34.73
N GLN A 414 0.73 4.36 -34.99
CA GLN A 414 1.78 3.72 -34.19
C GLN A 414 1.85 4.26 -32.76
N LEU A 415 1.63 5.57 -32.57
CA LEU A 415 1.62 6.18 -31.23
C LEU A 415 0.40 5.80 -30.39
N ALA A 416 -0.67 5.25 -30.99
CA ALA A 416 -1.87 4.83 -30.28
C ALA A 416 -1.62 3.75 -29.21
N VAL A 417 -0.50 3.03 -29.33
CA VAL A 417 -0.06 1.99 -28.37
C VAL A 417 0.31 2.56 -27.00
N PHE A 418 0.68 3.84 -26.90
CA PHE A 418 0.98 4.48 -25.63
C PHE A 418 -0.30 4.84 -24.90
N THR A 419 -0.51 4.24 -23.72
CA THR A 419 -1.64 4.50 -22.82
C THR A 419 -1.44 5.69 -21.89
N GLY A 420 -0.23 6.28 -21.91
CA GLY A 420 0.12 7.47 -21.14
C GLY A 420 0.97 8.43 -21.96
N SER A 421 1.72 9.28 -21.27
CA SER A 421 2.66 10.19 -21.94
C SER A 421 3.92 9.47 -22.40
N PHE A 422 4.55 9.95 -23.46
CA PHE A 422 5.75 9.38 -24.08
C PHE A 422 6.74 10.47 -24.48
N THR A 423 8.00 10.11 -24.69
CA THR A 423 9.09 11.03 -25.05
C THR A 423 9.30 11.10 -26.56
N LEU A 424 10.10 12.08 -27.02
CA LEU A 424 10.51 12.13 -28.43
C LEU A 424 11.31 10.88 -28.84
N ASP A 425 12.09 10.30 -27.92
CA ASP A 425 12.86 9.09 -28.22
C ASP A 425 11.94 7.87 -28.36
N ALA A 426 10.83 7.82 -27.62
CA ALA A 426 9.76 6.85 -27.85
C ALA A 426 9.17 6.98 -29.27
N VAL A 427 8.91 8.21 -29.73
CA VAL A 427 8.41 8.47 -31.09
C VAL A 427 9.40 7.96 -32.13
N LYS A 428 10.69 8.33 -32.01
CA LYS A 428 11.75 7.86 -32.92
C LYS A 428 11.83 6.33 -32.94
N ALA A 429 11.78 5.69 -31.77
CA ALA A 429 11.84 4.24 -31.65
C ALA A 429 10.67 3.57 -32.39
N MET A 430 9.47 4.13 -32.30
CA MET A 430 8.28 3.60 -32.98
C MET A 430 8.37 3.76 -34.51
N THR A 431 8.86 4.91 -34.98
CA THR A 431 8.89 5.25 -36.42
C THR A 431 10.12 4.73 -37.18
N ALA A 432 11.16 4.24 -36.50
CA ALA A 432 12.46 3.91 -37.10
C ALA A 432 12.45 2.82 -38.19
N SER A 433 11.40 2.01 -38.30
CA SER A 433 11.31 0.93 -39.30
C SER A 433 10.10 1.02 -40.22
N SER A 434 9.39 2.14 -40.20
CA SER A 434 8.46 2.49 -41.29
C SER A 434 9.26 3.06 -42.46
N SER A 435 8.62 3.35 -43.59
CA SER A 435 9.19 4.20 -44.65
C SER A 435 9.57 5.62 -44.17
N LEU A 436 9.31 5.92 -42.89
CA LEU A 436 9.64 7.16 -42.20
C LEU A 436 11.13 7.24 -41.87
N ASP A 437 11.79 8.27 -42.39
CA ASP A 437 13.12 8.65 -41.94
C ASP A 437 13.06 9.10 -40.46
N PRO A 438 13.86 8.54 -39.55
CA PRO A 438 13.92 8.98 -38.15
C PRO A 438 14.18 10.49 -37.97
N ARG A 439 14.84 11.14 -38.95
CA ARG A 439 15.07 12.60 -38.96
C ARG A 439 13.77 13.40 -39.13
N ASN A 440 12.73 12.79 -39.70
CA ASN A 440 11.42 13.40 -39.89
C ASN A 440 10.50 13.22 -38.67
N ALA A 441 10.90 12.47 -37.64
CA ALA A 441 10.05 12.20 -36.48
C ALA A 441 9.64 13.47 -35.74
N LEU A 442 10.55 14.42 -35.54
CA LEU A 442 10.24 15.69 -34.87
C LEU A 442 9.32 16.60 -35.71
N PRO A 443 9.61 16.88 -37.00
CA PRO A 443 8.69 17.64 -37.85
C PRO A 443 7.28 17.04 -37.96
N LEU A 444 7.17 15.71 -38.05
CA LEU A 444 5.87 15.03 -38.08
C LEU A 444 5.13 15.15 -36.74
N LEU A 445 5.85 15.06 -35.62
CA LEU A 445 5.28 15.24 -34.29
C LEU A 445 4.77 16.67 -34.09
N GLU A 446 5.56 17.67 -34.50
CA GLU A 446 5.17 19.09 -34.49
C GLU A 446 3.94 19.32 -35.36
N SER A 447 3.90 18.76 -36.57
CA SER A 447 2.72 18.81 -37.42
C SER A 447 1.49 18.18 -36.76
N LEU A 448 1.60 17.04 -36.08
CA LEU A 448 0.48 16.43 -35.36
C LEU A 448 0.02 17.28 -34.15
N MET A 449 0.93 18.00 -33.49
CA MET A 449 0.60 18.96 -32.42
C MET A 449 -0.12 20.20 -32.95
N ASP A 450 0.37 20.80 -34.04
CA ASP A 450 -0.27 21.94 -34.72
C ASP A 450 -1.70 21.59 -35.16
N LYS A 451 -1.95 20.29 -35.38
CA LYS A 451 -3.25 19.72 -35.76
C LYS A 451 -4.12 19.32 -34.55
N SER A 452 -3.69 19.64 -33.32
CA SER A 452 -4.37 19.34 -32.06
C SER A 452 -4.65 17.83 -31.85
N LEU A 453 -3.85 16.95 -32.47
CA LEU A 453 -3.94 15.50 -32.27
C LEU A 453 -3.11 15.04 -31.07
N LEU A 454 -2.14 15.84 -30.65
CA LEU A 454 -1.21 15.60 -29.56
C LEU A 454 -1.12 16.83 -28.65
N ILE A 455 -0.83 16.61 -27.38
CA ILE A 455 -0.59 17.68 -26.40
C ILE A 455 0.78 17.44 -25.75
N ALA A 456 1.54 18.52 -25.57
CA ALA A 456 2.76 18.50 -24.78
C ALA A 456 2.41 18.62 -23.28
N GLY A 457 2.97 17.73 -22.47
CA GLY A 457 2.90 17.81 -21.01
C GLY A 457 4.17 18.40 -20.42
N GLU A 458 4.03 19.10 -19.29
CA GLU A 458 5.16 19.51 -18.47
C GLU A 458 5.69 18.30 -17.69
N SER A 459 7.02 18.11 -17.70
CA SER A 459 7.71 17.14 -16.87
C SER A 459 9.05 17.74 -16.46
N GLN A 460 9.53 17.39 -15.26
CA GLN A 460 10.67 18.05 -14.61
C GLN A 460 12.00 17.89 -15.37
N LEU A 461 12.17 16.80 -16.12
CA LEU A 461 13.44 16.45 -16.79
C LEU A 461 13.34 16.36 -18.31
N LEU A 462 12.27 15.77 -18.83
CA LEU A 462 12.08 15.54 -20.26
C LEU A 462 10.73 16.08 -20.73
N LYS A 463 10.70 16.69 -21.92
CA LYS A 463 9.44 17.07 -22.59
C LYS A 463 8.69 15.80 -22.98
N ARG A 464 7.44 15.67 -22.52
CA ARG A 464 6.58 14.52 -22.80
C ARG A 464 5.38 14.93 -23.64
N TYR A 465 4.88 14.00 -24.42
CA TYR A 465 3.72 14.17 -25.30
C TYR A 465 2.67 13.15 -24.93
N ARG A 466 1.40 13.46 -25.18
CA ARG A 466 0.30 12.51 -25.01
C ARG A 466 -0.71 12.66 -26.13
N LEU A 467 -1.33 11.55 -26.51
CA LEU A 467 -2.54 11.57 -27.31
C LEU A 467 -3.72 11.92 -26.41
N LEU A 468 -4.66 12.71 -26.93
CA LEU A 468 -5.97 12.81 -26.32
C LEU A 468 -6.67 11.45 -26.42
N GLU A 469 -7.39 11.05 -25.38
CA GLU A 469 -7.97 9.69 -25.30
C GLU A 469 -8.89 9.37 -26.48
N THR A 470 -9.67 10.35 -26.94
CA THR A 470 -10.50 10.22 -28.15
C THR A 470 -9.69 10.00 -29.41
N THR A 471 -8.59 10.73 -29.55
CA THR A 471 -7.67 10.61 -30.69
C THR A 471 -6.93 9.27 -30.65
N ARG A 472 -6.50 8.84 -29.46
CA ARG A 472 -5.85 7.55 -29.23
C ARG A 472 -6.77 6.38 -29.60
N ALA A 473 -8.00 6.38 -29.09
CA ALA A 473 -8.99 5.35 -29.40
C ALA A 473 -9.29 5.27 -30.90
N TYR A 474 -9.43 6.42 -31.57
CA TYR A 474 -9.60 6.47 -33.02
C TYR A 474 -8.36 5.95 -33.77
N ALA A 475 -7.16 6.37 -33.36
CA ALA A 475 -5.91 5.91 -33.97
C ALA A 475 -5.70 4.39 -33.77
N GLN A 476 -6.14 3.84 -32.63
CA GLN A 476 -6.13 2.41 -32.35
C GLN A 476 -7.10 1.64 -33.27
N GLU A 477 -8.31 2.16 -33.51
CA GLU A 477 -9.24 1.59 -34.50
C GLU A 477 -8.58 1.55 -35.88
N LYS A 478 -7.96 2.65 -36.32
CA LYS A 478 -7.24 2.71 -37.59
C LYS A 478 -6.04 1.75 -37.64
N LEU A 479 -5.31 1.58 -36.54
CA LEU A 479 -4.22 0.62 -36.43
C LEU A 479 -4.71 -0.82 -36.64
N THR A 480 -5.86 -1.17 -36.06
CA THR A 480 -6.50 -2.47 -36.24
C THR A 480 -7.05 -2.66 -37.66
N GLU A 481 -7.70 -1.65 -38.24
CA GLU A 481 -8.19 -1.68 -39.64
C GLU A 481 -7.04 -1.94 -40.64
N HIS A 482 -5.82 -1.45 -40.35
CA HIS A 482 -4.63 -1.67 -41.18
C HIS A 482 -3.87 -2.96 -40.84
N GLY A 483 -4.31 -3.75 -39.85
CA GLY A 483 -3.65 -4.99 -39.45
C GLY A 483 -2.29 -4.79 -38.78
N GLU A 484 -2.00 -3.59 -38.27
CA GLU A 484 -0.68 -3.20 -37.76
C GLU A 484 -0.55 -3.39 -36.23
N THR A 485 -1.63 -3.82 -35.55
CA THR A 485 -1.70 -3.89 -34.07
C THR A 485 -0.58 -4.74 -33.46
N ASN A 486 -0.39 -5.98 -33.90
CA ASN A 486 0.59 -6.88 -33.27
C ASN A 486 2.03 -6.43 -33.51
N PHE A 487 2.31 -5.94 -34.73
CA PHE A 487 3.62 -5.42 -35.09
C PHE A 487 4.00 -4.18 -34.26
N THR A 488 3.05 -3.28 -34.06
CA THR A 488 3.24 -2.06 -33.26
C THR A 488 3.42 -2.40 -31.78
N ALA A 489 2.59 -3.30 -31.24
CA ALA A 489 2.69 -3.73 -29.85
C ALA A 489 4.02 -4.45 -29.56
N GLN A 490 4.50 -5.30 -30.48
CA GLN A 490 5.81 -5.94 -30.35
C GLN A 490 6.96 -4.91 -30.35
N ARG A 491 6.89 -3.89 -31.20
CA ARG A 491 7.90 -2.81 -31.21
C ARG A 491 7.87 -2.02 -29.91
N HIS A 492 6.67 -1.64 -29.45
CA HIS A 492 6.48 -0.95 -28.19
C HIS A 492 7.05 -1.75 -27.01
N ALA A 493 6.82 -3.06 -26.96
CA ALA A 493 7.38 -3.93 -25.93
C ALA A 493 8.92 -4.00 -25.99
N ARG A 494 9.53 -3.99 -27.17
CA ARG A 494 11.00 -3.89 -27.32
C ARG A 494 11.55 -2.53 -26.89
N TYR A 495 10.84 -1.44 -27.18
CA TYR A 495 11.19 -0.12 -26.69
C TYR A 495 11.13 -0.07 -25.16
N ALA A 496 10.05 -0.56 -24.55
CA ALA A 496 9.90 -0.66 -23.11
C ALA A 496 11.05 -1.47 -22.46
N LEU A 497 11.47 -2.57 -23.09
CA LEU A 497 12.62 -3.34 -22.63
C LEU A 497 13.92 -2.53 -22.70
N GLY A 498 14.14 -1.76 -23.77
CA GLY A 498 15.29 -0.86 -23.90
C GLY A 498 15.34 0.19 -22.79
N VAL A 499 14.19 0.79 -22.45
CA VAL A 499 14.06 1.74 -21.33
C VAL A 499 14.46 1.07 -20.00
N LEU A 500 13.97 -0.15 -19.74
CA LEU A 500 14.32 -0.90 -18.53
C LEU A 500 15.80 -1.30 -18.46
N GLN A 501 16.41 -1.63 -19.60
CA GLN A 501 17.84 -1.91 -19.67
C GLN A 501 18.69 -0.68 -19.35
N GLU A 502 18.31 0.49 -19.86
CA GLU A 502 18.96 1.76 -19.52
C GLU A 502 18.77 2.09 -18.04
N ALA A 503 17.55 1.91 -17.51
CA ALA A 503 17.23 2.11 -16.11
C ALA A 503 18.09 1.22 -15.19
N GLY A 504 18.35 -0.03 -15.58
CA GLY A 504 19.25 -0.93 -14.88
C GLY A 504 20.72 -0.46 -14.91
N GLN A 505 21.19 0.11 -16.01
CA GLN A 505 22.58 0.60 -16.14
C GLN A 505 22.84 1.89 -15.35
N THR A 506 21.83 2.75 -15.22
CA THR A 506 21.94 4.04 -14.52
C THR A 506 21.56 3.98 -13.05
N LEU A 507 21.05 2.84 -12.57
CA LEU A 507 20.52 2.63 -11.22
C LEU A 507 21.51 3.02 -10.11
N ASP A 508 22.80 2.70 -10.30
CA ASP A 508 23.86 2.99 -9.34
C ASP A 508 24.54 4.36 -9.58
N GLY A 509 24.38 4.92 -10.78
CA GLY A 509 25.05 6.15 -11.20
C GLY A 509 24.26 7.43 -10.91
N LEU A 510 22.94 7.35 -10.79
CA LEU A 510 22.05 8.48 -10.56
C LEU A 510 21.56 8.56 -9.11
N SER A 511 21.18 9.77 -8.67
CA SER A 511 20.47 9.88 -7.39
C SER A 511 19.09 9.22 -7.49
N PRO A 512 18.55 8.65 -6.39
CA PRO A 512 17.21 8.06 -6.39
C PRO A 512 16.12 8.98 -6.95
N GLU A 513 16.15 10.27 -6.63
CA GLU A 513 15.15 11.25 -7.08
C GLU A 513 15.24 11.47 -8.59
N THR A 514 16.47 11.63 -9.11
CA THR A 514 16.71 11.83 -10.54
C THR A 514 16.30 10.58 -11.33
N TRP A 515 16.66 9.41 -10.83
CA TRP A 515 16.33 8.13 -11.46
C TRP A 515 14.80 7.92 -11.51
N LEU A 516 14.10 8.20 -10.41
CA LEU A 516 12.63 8.10 -10.36
C LEU A 516 11.94 9.13 -11.24
N ALA A 517 12.43 10.37 -11.30
CA ALA A 517 11.88 11.38 -12.19
C ALA A 517 12.05 11.03 -13.68
N LEU A 518 13.10 10.26 -14.02
CA LEU A 518 13.36 9.79 -15.38
C LEU A 518 12.50 8.58 -15.77
N TYR A 519 12.48 7.53 -14.94
CA TYR A 519 11.86 6.25 -15.30
C TYR A 519 10.47 6.01 -14.68
N GLY A 520 10.11 6.72 -13.61
CA GLY A 520 8.78 6.65 -13.00
C GLY A 520 7.62 6.89 -13.98
N PRO A 521 7.68 7.92 -14.84
CA PRO A 521 6.66 8.16 -15.87
C PRO A 521 6.48 7.03 -16.90
N GLU A 522 7.46 6.13 -17.04
CA GLU A 522 7.42 5.01 -18.01
C GLU A 522 6.63 3.80 -17.49
N ILE A 523 6.11 3.83 -16.26
CA ILE A 523 5.38 2.70 -15.69
C ILE A 523 4.18 2.25 -16.55
N ASN A 524 3.49 3.19 -17.21
CA ASN A 524 2.36 2.87 -18.08
C ASN A 524 2.82 2.22 -19.40
N THR A 525 3.94 2.69 -19.96
CA THR A 525 4.63 2.05 -21.10
C THR A 525 4.92 0.58 -20.77
N ILE A 526 5.43 0.31 -19.56
CA ILE A 526 5.79 -1.05 -19.10
C ILE A 526 4.53 -1.92 -18.88
N ARG A 527 3.49 -1.39 -18.23
CA ARG A 527 2.21 -2.11 -18.04
C ARG A 527 1.60 -2.55 -19.35
N SER A 528 1.45 -1.63 -20.31
CA SER A 528 0.88 -1.95 -21.62
C SER A 528 1.74 -2.94 -22.42
N ALA A 529 3.07 -2.87 -22.30
CA ALA A 529 3.97 -3.85 -22.89
C ALA A 529 3.80 -5.26 -22.28
N LEU A 530 3.69 -5.35 -20.94
CA LEU A 530 3.47 -6.62 -20.22
C LEU A 530 2.10 -7.22 -20.53
N ASP A 531 1.04 -6.42 -20.58
CA ASP A 531 -0.30 -6.88 -20.94
C ASP A 531 -0.31 -7.53 -22.32
N TRP A 532 0.29 -6.88 -23.32
CA TRP A 532 0.43 -7.46 -24.65
C TRP A 532 1.32 -8.71 -24.63
N ALA A 533 2.49 -8.66 -23.99
CA ALA A 533 3.46 -9.76 -23.99
C ALA A 533 2.90 -11.05 -23.37
N PHE A 534 2.07 -10.93 -22.33
CA PHE A 534 1.38 -12.06 -21.69
C PHE A 534 0.00 -12.38 -22.29
N SER A 535 -0.41 -11.70 -23.37
CA SER A 535 -1.64 -12.02 -24.09
C SER A 535 -1.48 -13.26 -24.98
N LEU A 536 -2.59 -13.81 -25.49
CA LEU A 536 -2.56 -14.95 -26.41
C LEU A 536 -1.80 -14.67 -27.72
N ALA A 537 -1.77 -13.42 -28.17
CA ALA A 537 -1.06 -13.00 -29.38
C ALA A 537 0.35 -12.42 -29.08
N GLY A 538 0.74 -12.44 -27.81
CA GLY A 538 1.95 -11.81 -27.30
C GLY A 538 3.23 -12.63 -27.48
N ASP A 539 4.30 -12.11 -26.89
CA ASP A 539 5.63 -12.72 -26.84
C ASP A 539 6.00 -12.98 -25.38
N LEU A 540 5.73 -14.21 -24.93
CA LEU A 540 5.93 -14.62 -23.55
C LEU A 540 7.40 -14.47 -23.08
N PRO A 541 8.43 -14.91 -23.85
CA PRO A 541 9.83 -14.62 -23.52
C PRO A 541 10.10 -13.13 -23.29
N LEU A 542 9.57 -12.24 -24.13
CA LEU A 542 9.71 -10.79 -23.94
C LEU A 542 8.99 -10.30 -22.67
N GLY A 543 7.83 -10.87 -22.34
CA GLY A 543 7.10 -10.58 -21.10
C GLY A 543 7.91 -10.92 -19.84
N ILE A 544 8.67 -12.02 -19.87
CA ILE A 544 9.57 -12.42 -18.78
C ILE A 544 10.73 -11.43 -18.64
N GLU A 545 11.36 -11.03 -19.74
CA GLU A 545 12.46 -10.05 -19.73
C GLU A 545 12.00 -8.67 -19.24
N LEU A 546 10.81 -8.21 -19.68
CA LEU A 546 10.19 -6.98 -19.17
C LEU A 546 9.90 -7.07 -17.66
N THR A 547 9.42 -8.22 -17.20
CA THR A 547 9.15 -8.45 -15.77
C THR A 547 10.45 -8.36 -14.96
N LEU A 548 11.52 -9.02 -15.41
CA LEU A 548 12.82 -8.97 -14.73
C LEU A 548 13.44 -7.57 -14.72
N GLY A 549 13.38 -6.86 -15.85
CA GLY A 549 13.86 -5.48 -15.95
C GLY A 549 13.04 -4.49 -15.12
N GLY A 550 11.75 -4.75 -14.91
CA GLY A 550 10.84 -3.85 -14.18
C GLY A 550 10.97 -3.90 -12.65
N VAL A 551 11.56 -4.96 -12.09
CA VAL A 551 11.66 -5.17 -10.61
C VAL A 551 12.21 -3.93 -9.88
N PRO A 552 13.35 -3.33 -10.27
CA PRO A 552 13.88 -2.16 -9.58
C PRO A 552 12.93 -0.96 -9.62
N LEU A 553 12.23 -0.75 -10.74
CA LEU A 553 11.29 0.36 -10.90
C LEU A 553 10.08 0.20 -9.99
N TRP A 554 9.45 -0.98 -9.96
CA TRP A 554 8.32 -1.21 -9.06
C TRP A 554 8.75 -1.06 -7.59
N LEU A 555 9.90 -1.58 -7.19
CA LEU A 555 10.39 -1.44 -5.82
C LEU A 555 10.66 0.03 -5.44
N ARG A 556 11.23 0.84 -6.34
CA ARG A 556 11.45 2.29 -6.13
C ARG A 556 10.15 3.09 -6.09
N LEU A 557 9.18 2.75 -6.94
CA LEU A 557 7.81 3.29 -6.90
C LEU A 557 6.97 2.68 -5.77
N SER A 558 7.55 1.77 -4.98
CA SER A 558 6.91 1.03 -3.90
C SER A 558 5.75 0.13 -4.32
N LEU A 559 5.55 -0.12 -5.62
CA LEU A 559 4.50 -0.96 -6.22
C LEU A 559 4.77 -2.47 -6.02
N VAL A 560 4.95 -2.88 -4.77
CA VAL A 560 5.39 -4.23 -4.38
C VAL A 560 4.38 -5.30 -4.78
N SER A 561 3.08 -5.03 -4.62
CA SER A 561 2.01 -5.96 -5.00
C SER A 561 1.96 -6.18 -6.52
N GLU A 562 2.13 -5.12 -7.32
CA GLU A 562 2.17 -5.23 -8.78
C GLU A 562 3.41 -6.01 -9.24
N CYS A 563 4.57 -5.74 -8.65
CA CYS A 563 5.79 -6.52 -8.89
C CYS A 563 5.55 -8.01 -8.63
N ARG A 564 4.91 -8.35 -7.51
CA ARG A 564 4.57 -9.74 -7.16
C ARG A 564 3.67 -10.37 -8.21
N THR A 565 2.59 -9.70 -8.61
CA THR A 565 1.64 -10.21 -9.61
C THR A 565 2.33 -10.55 -10.93
N TRP A 566 3.18 -9.66 -11.44
CA TRP A 566 3.90 -9.91 -12.69
C TRP A 566 4.95 -11.02 -12.56
N VAL A 567 5.67 -11.09 -11.44
CA VAL A 567 6.63 -12.16 -11.18
C VAL A 567 5.92 -13.53 -11.08
N GLU A 568 4.80 -13.62 -10.36
CA GLU A 568 3.99 -14.83 -10.26
C GLU A 568 3.43 -15.24 -11.62
N LYS A 569 2.98 -14.28 -12.44
CA LYS A 569 2.53 -14.53 -13.82
C LYS A 569 3.65 -15.07 -14.70
N GLY A 570 4.86 -14.52 -14.58
CA GLY A 570 6.07 -15.01 -15.24
C GLY A 570 6.44 -16.43 -14.81
N LEU A 571 6.34 -16.76 -13.52
CA LEU A 571 6.60 -18.12 -13.02
C LEU A 571 5.54 -19.13 -13.48
N ALA A 572 4.26 -18.73 -13.50
CA ALA A 572 3.15 -19.57 -13.93
C ALA A 572 3.25 -19.97 -15.42
N SER A 573 3.97 -19.18 -16.23
CA SER A 573 4.15 -19.47 -17.65
C SER A 573 4.96 -20.74 -17.92
N ASN A 574 5.67 -21.28 -16.91
CA ASN A 574 6.35 -22.57 -16.98
C ASN A 574 5.40 -23.74 -17.31
N SER A 575 4.11 -23.58 -17.02
CA SER A 575 3.07 -24.56 -17.37
C SER A 575 2.75 -24.58 -18.86
N VAL A 576 2.99 -23.47 -19.57
CA VAL A 576 2.74 -23.31 -21.01
C VAL A 576 3.97 -23.70 -21.83
N ALA A 577 5.14 -23.20 -21.43
CA ALA A 577 6.42 -23.53 -22.03
C ALA A 577 7.51 -23.57 -20.95
N PRO A 578 8.44 -24.54 -20.98
CA PRO A 578 9.51 -24.64 -19.98
C PRO A 578 10.33 -23.35 -19.89
N LEU A 579 10.40 -22.76 -18.70
CA LEU A 579 11.22 -21.59 -18.45
C LEU A 579 12.70 -21.98 -18.45
N PRO A 580 13.58 -21.23 -19.17
CA PRO A 580 15.02 -21.34 -18.99
C PRO A 580 15.40 -21.20 -17.51
N GLN A 581 16.28 -22.09 -17.04
CA GLN A 581 16.65 -22.16 -15.63
C GLN A 581 17.15 -20.82 -15.07
N ARG A 582 17.88 -20.05 -15.88
CA ARG A 582 18.35 -18.70 -15.52
C ARG A 582 17.20 -17.71 -15.27
N GLN A 583 16.19 -17.69 -16.14
CA GLN A 583 15.03 -16.81 -15.97
C GLN A 583 14.19 -17.21 -14.75
N ARG A 584 13.99 -18.53 -14.54
CA ARG A 584 13.32 -19.04 -13.33
C ARG A 584 14.05 -18.62 -12.06
N MET A 585 15.37 -18.75 -12.02
CA MET A 585 16.20 -18.32 -10.89
C MET A 585 16.02 -16.83 -10.58
N LEU A 586 16.04 -15.97 -11.62
CA LEU A 586 15.87 -14.53 -11.46
C LEU A 586 14.46 -14.16 -10.97
N LEU A 587 13.41 -14.77 -11.53
CA LEU A 587 12.03 -14.57 -11.08
C LEU A 587 11.82 -15.05 -9.64
N GLN A 588 12.36 -16.21 -9.27
CA GLN A 588 12.31 -16.72 -7.89
C GLN A 588 13.08 -15.80 -6.93
N THR A 589 14.20 -15.21 -7.37
CA THR A 589 14.95 -14.24 -6.58
C THR A 589 14.12 -12.98 -6.32
N ALA A 590 13.45 -12.44 -7.34
CA ALA A 590 12.56 -11.29 -7.20
C ALA A 590 11.37 -11.61 -6.27
N LEU A 591 10.72 -12.76 -6.46
CA LEU A 591 9.61 -13.22 -5.61
C LEU A 591 10.04 -13.34 -4.15
N ALA A 592 11.15 -14.03 -3.88
CA ALA A 592 11.64 -14.25 -2.53
C ALA A 592 11.99 -12.92 -1.83
N SER A 593 12.58 -11.98 -2.58
CA SER A 593 12.92 -10.64 -2.12
C SER A 593 11.66 -9.84 -1.76
N VAL A 594 10.65 -9.82 -2.63
CA VAL A 594 9.36 -9.13 -2.40
C VAL A 594 8.60 -9.72 -1.21
N LEU A 595 8.54 -11.05 -1.11
CA LEU A 595 7.89 -11.73 0.00
C LEU A 595 8.55 -11.37 1.34
N MET A 596 9.88 -11.32 1.36
CA MET A 596 10.60 -10.99 2.59
C MET A 596 10.41 -9.54 3.04
N LEU A 597 10.40 -8.57 2.12
CA LEU A 597 10.10 -7.17 2.46
C LEU A 597 8.70 -6.99 3.03
N THR A 598 7.75 -7.74 2.48
CA THR A 598 6.33 -7.52 2.72
C THR A 598 5.85 -8.29 3.94
N TYR A 599 6.17 -9.57 4.01
CA TYR A 599 5.63 -10.53 4.96
C TYR A 599 6.67 -11.05 5.96
N GLY A 600 7.95 -10.78 5.74
CA GLY A 600 9.04 -11.29 6.56
C GLY A 600 9.40 -12.73 6.22
N THR A 601 9.77 -13.52 7.23
CA THR A 601 10.10 -14.94 7.03
C THR A 601 8.84 -15.77 6.81
N GLY A 602 8.94 -16.92 6.11
CA GLY A 602 7.78 -17.78 5.88
C GLY A 602 7.98 -18.89 4.85
N GLY A 603 7.00 -19.81 4.78
CA GLY A 603 7.02 -20.98 3.89
C GLY A 603 7.25 -20.63 2.41
N PRO A 604 6.43 -19.75 1.80
CA PRO A 604 6.58 -19.34 0.41
C PRO A 604 7.94 -18.69 0.10
N MET A 605 8.43 -17.81 0.98
CA MET A 605 9.74 -17.17 0.84
C MET A 605 10.88 -18.21 0.87
N ARG A 606 10.80 -19.16 1.81
CA ARG A 606 11.79 -20.23 1.98
C ARG A 606 11.83 -21.17 0.78
N GLU A 607 10.67 -21.48 0.20
CA GLU A 607 10.55 -22.25 -1.03
C GLU A 607 11.25 -21.55 -2.19
N ALA A 608 10.94 -20.28 -2.40
CA ALA A 608 11.55 -19.48 -3.46
C ALA A 608 13.08 -19.44 -3.33
N TRP A 609 13.62 -19.14 -2.14
CA TRP A 609 15.08 -19.16 -1.92
C TRP A 609 15.72 -20.53 -2.08
N ARG A 610 15.01 -21.62 -1.74
CA ARG A 610 15.51 -22.99 -2.01
C ARG A 610 15.64 -23.22 -3.50
N GLN A 611 14.64 -22.82 -4.28
CA GLN A 611 14.67 -22.96 -5.74
C GLN A 611 15.80 -22.13 -6.37
N VAL A 612 16.00 -20.89 -5.91
CA VAL A 612 17.15 -20.06 -6.33
C VAL A 612 18.47 -20.77 -6.05
N ARG A 613 18.64 -21.37 -4.86
CA ARG A 613 19.87 -22.08 -4.49
C ARG A 613 20.15 -23.26 -5.41
N GLU A 614 19.13 -24.04 -5.75
CA GLU A 614 19.24 -25.19 -6.65
C GLU A 614 19.61 -24.74 -8.06
N ASP A 615 18.92 -23.73 -8.59
CA ASP A 615 19.19 -23.20 -9.93
C ASP A 615 20.58 -22.57 -10.04
N ALA A 616 20.96 -21.76 -9.04
CA ALA A 616 22.28 -21.15 -9.00
C ALA A 616 23.39 -22.21 -8.89
N ARG A 617 23.15 -23.32 -8.15
CA ARG A 617 24.09 -24.44 -8.09
C ARG A 617 24.32 -25.04 -9.46
N ASP A 618 23.25 -25.39 -10.15
CA ASP A 618 23.30 -26.10 -11.43
C ASP A 618 23.85 -25.20 -12.55
N LEU A 619 23.56 -23.89 -12.51
CA LEU A 619 24.09 -22.89 -13.44
C LEU A 619 25.51 -22.43 -13.13
N GLY A 620 26.06 -22.78 -11.96
CA GLY A 620 27.37 -22.27 -11.52
C GLY A 620 27.37 -20.79 -11.09
N ASP A 621 26.20 -20.17 -10.91
CA ASP A 621 26.06 -18.74 -10.60
C ASP A 621 26.45 -18.44 -9.12
N ALA A 622 27.63 -17.86 -8.93
CA ALA A 622 28.16 -17.54 -7.60
C ALA A 622 27.36 -16.46 -6.87
N GLU A 623 26.83 -15.48 -7.61
CA GLU A 623 26.11 -14.36 -7.05
C GLU A 623 24.77 -14.79 -6.45
N HIS A 624 23.98 -15.54 -7.20
CA HIS A 624 22.68 -16.03 -6.76
C HIS A 624 22.80 -17.13 -5.69
N LYS A 625 23.91 -17.89 -5.67
CA LYS A 625 24.26 -18.74 -4.53
C LYS A 625 24.39 -17.94 -3.24
N LEU A 626 25.12 -16.83 -3.26
CA LEU A 626 25.28 -15.95 -2.10
C LEU A 626 23.95 -15.32 -1.69
N ARG A 627 23.14 -14.84 -2.64
CA ARG A 627 21.79 -14.30 -2.38
C ARG A 627 20.89 -15.34 -1.71
N ALA A 628 20.86 -16.57 -2.22
CA ALA A 628 20.07 -17.65 -1.64
C ALA A 628 20.54 -18.06 -0.23
N LEU A 629 21.86 -18.10 0.01
CA LEU A 629 22.39 -18.35 1.35
C LEU A 629 21.96 -17.25 2.33
N TRP A 630 21.99 -15.99 1.90
CA TRP A 630 21.54 -14.87 2.71
C TRP A 630 20.04 -14.90 3.00
N GLY A 631 19.20 -15.17 2.00
CA GLY A 631 17.74 -15.29 2.16
C GLY A 631 17.35 -16.43 3.10
N LEU A 632 17.96 -17.61 2.94
CA LEU A 632 17.77 -18.76 3.84
C LEU A 632 18.32 -18.50 5.25
N TRP A 633 19.41 -17.75 5.37
CA TRP A 633 19.94 -17.34 6.68
C TRP A 633 18.95 -16.41 7.41
N THR A 634 18.34 -15.47 6.68
CA THR A 634 17.32 -14.56 7.23
C THR A 634 16.11 -15.34 7.73
N ASP A 635 15.65 -16.33 6.95
CA ASP A 635 14.60 -17.28 7.34
C ASP A 635 14.92 -18.01 8.66
N ARG A 636 16.13 -18.58 8.78
CA ARG A 636 16.56 -19.29 10.00
C ARG A 636 16.67 -18.36 11.20
N CYS A 637 17.14 -17.14 10.99
CA CYS A 637 17.16 -16.13 12.04
C CYS A 637 15.75 -15.75 12.52
N GLY A 638 14.77 -15.62 11.61
CA GLY A 638 13.37 -15.41 12.01
C GLY A 638 12.82 -16.59 12.79
N CYS A 639 13.11 -17.82 12.37
CA CYS A 639 12.70 -19.04 13.07
C CYS A 639 13.46 -19.31 14.39
N ASN A 640 14.32 -18.41 14.87
CA ASN A 640 15.22 -18.58 16.02
C ASN A 640 16.14 -19.82 15.91
N GLN A 641 16.48 -20.27 14.71
CA GLN A 641 17.32 -21.44 14.45
C GLN A 641 18.78 -21.02 14.18
N TYR A 642 19.44 -20.51 15.22
CA TYR A 642 20.74 -19.84 15.06
C TYR A 642 21.92 -20.76 14.75
N THR A 643 21.85 -22.05 15.14
CA THR A 643 22.87 -23.05 14.73
C THR A 643 22.89 -23.23 13.22
N GLU A 644 21.72 -23.40 12.61
CA GLU A 644 21.60 -23.55 11.15
C GLU A 644 21.92 -22.23 10.42
N ALA A 645 21.57 -21.09 11.03
CA ALA A 645 22.00 -19.78 10.54
C ALA A 645 23.52 -19.64 10.54
N LEU A 646 24.21 -20.10 11.60
CA LEU A 646 25.68 -20.06 11.67
C LEU A 646 26.30 -20.90 10.54
N GLU A 647 25.80 -22.11 10.29
CA GLU A 647 26.26 -22.94 9.18
C GLU A 647 26.10 -22.25 7.81
N LEU A 648 24.97 -21.57 7.59
CA LEU A 648 24.73 -20.82 6.36
C LEU A 648 25.69 -19.64 6.21
N ALA A 649 26.00 -18.94 7.31
CA ALA A 649 26.99 -17.86 7.32
C ALA A 649 28.41 -18.36 7.03
N GLU A 650 28.79 -19.51 7.57
CA GLU A 650 30.09 -20.14 7.29
C GLU A 650 30.23 -20.57 5.84
N ARG A 651 29.17 -21.15 5.26
CA ARG A 651 29.11 -21.47 3.82
C ARG A 651 29.20 -20.22 2.94
N TYR A 652 28.56 -19.13 3.36
CA TYR A 652 28.64 -17.84 2.66
C TYR A 652 30.09 -17.33 2.65
N ILE A 653 30.76 -17.30 3.81
CA ILE A 653 32.14 -16.83 3.94
C ILE A 653 33.11 -17.72 3.14
N ALA A 654 32.90 -19.04 3.13
CA ALA A 654 33.75 -20.00 2.44
C ALA A 654 33.76 -19.82 0.91
N LEU A 655 32.79 -19.12 0.33
CA LEU A 655 32.75 -18.78 -1.09
C LEU A 655 33.69 -17.60 -1.47
N ASN A 656 34.64 -17.24 -0.59
CA ASN A 656 35.69 -16.22 -0.81
C ASN A 656 35.16 -14.86 -1.28
N SER A 657 34.15 -14.35 -0.59
CA SER A 657 33.55 -13.03 -0.81
C SER A 657 34.49 -11.88 -0.46
N SER A 658 34.57 -10.85 -1.32
CA SER A 658 35.30 -9.60 -1.07
C SER A 658 34.35 -8.39 -0.95
N GLY A 659 34.86 -7.24 -0.47
CA GLY A 659 34.08 -6.00 -0.36
C GLY A 659 32.78 -6.15 0.46
N ASN A 660 31.66 -5.70 -0.12
CA ASN A 660 30.34 -5.71 0.53
C ASN A 660 29.85 -7.13 0.91
N GLN A 661 30.19 -8.13 0.11
CA GLN A 661 29.83 -9.52 0.40
C GLN A 661 30.60 -10.03 1.63
N HIS A 662 31.87 -9.64 1.79
CA HIS A 662 32.63 -9.98 3.00
C HIS A 662 32.01 -9.38 4.26
N LEU A 663 31.64 -8.09 4.22
CA LEU A 663 30.92 -7.42 5.30
C LEU A 663 29.64 -8.18 5.66
N LEU A 664 28.86 -8.57 4.65
CA LEU A 664 27.62 -9.31 4.85
C LEU A 664 27.85 -10.67 5.51
N GLY A 665 28.78 -11.48 5.00
CA GLY A 665 29.10 -12.79 5.57
C GLY A 665 29.54 -12.70 7.04
N LYS A 666 30.41 -11.74 7.37
CA LYS A 666 30.86 -11.50 8.74
C LYS A 666 29.72 -11.04 9.64
N ARG A 667 28.84 -10.15 9.15
CA ARG A 667 27.63 -9.75 9.87
C ARG A 667 26.68 -10.93 10.11
N MET A 668 26.45 -11.78 9.11
CA MET A 668 25.59 -12.97 9.24
C MET A 668 26.08 -13.89 10.38
N ARG A 669 27.40 -14.13 10.42
CA ARG A 669 28.03 -14.89 11.49
C ARG A 669 27.89 -14.19 12.85
N ALA A 670 28.13 -12.88 12.90
CA ALA A 670 28.03 -12.10 14.15
C ALA A 670 26.62 -12.15 14.76
N VAL A 671 25.57 -12.04 13.94
CA VAL A 671 24.17 -12.16 14.40
C VAL A 671 23.90 -13.53 15.00
N ALA A 672 24.30 -14.62 14.32
CA ALA A 672 24.10 -15.97 14.83
C ALA A 672 24.81 -16.17 16.19
N LEU A 673 26.07 -15.77 16.28
CA LEU A 673 26.86 -15.85 17.52
C LEU A 673 26.25 -15.01 18.65
N PHE A 674 25.79 -13.79 18.35
CA PHE A 674 25.13 -12.91 19.32
C PHE A 674 23.92 -13.61 19.95
N HIS A 675 23.01 -14.15 19.13
CA HIS A 675 21.81 -14.81 19.63
C HIS A 675 22.09 -16.13 20.35
N MET A 676 23.17 -16.83 19.97
CA MET A 676 23.69 -18.01 20.68
C MET A 676 24.44 -17.66 21.99
N GLY A 677 24.58 -16.38 22.32
CA GLY A 677 25.20 -15.91 23.57
C GLY A 677 26.72 -15.76 23.53
N ASP A 678 27.36 -15.93 22.37
CA ASP A 678 28.79 -15.66 22.19
C ASP A 678 29.02 -14.19 21.80
N LEU A 679 29.02 -13.31 22.81
CA LEU A 679 29.21 -11.88 22.61
C LEU A 679 30.61 -11.52 22.11
N ALA A 680 31.63 -12.27 22.54
CA ALA A 680 33.02 -12.03 22.13
C ALA A 680 33.22 -12.34 20.64
N GLY A 681 32.71 -13.49 20.18
CA GLY A 681 32.72 -13.87 18.77
C GLY A 681 31.88 -12.93 17.92
N ALA A 682 30.72 -12.49 18.42
CA ALA A 682 29.89 -11.49 17.73
C ALA A 682 30.62 -10.15 17.55
N ARG A 683 31.27 -9.64 18.61
CA ARG A 683 32.06 -8.39 18.57
C ARG A 683 33.22 -8.48 17.58
N GLN A 684 33.99 -9.57 17.62
CA GLN A 684 35.10 -9.74 16.68
C GLN A 684 34.62 -9.69 15.22
N ASN A 685 33.58 -10.45 14.89
CA ASN A 685 33.07 -10.49 13.52
C ASN A 685 32.44 -9.16 13.08
N ILE A 686 31.81 -8.40 13.99
CA ILE A 686 31.24 -7.09 13.63
C ILE A 686 32.33 -6.04 13.37
N ASP A 687 33.42 -6.07 14.14
CA ASP A 687 34.55 -5.17 13.94
C ASP A 687 35.27 -5.48 12.61
N GLU A 688 35.47 -6.76 12.28
CA GLU A 688 35.96 -7.21 10.98
C GLU A 688 35.04 -6.78 9.82
N ALA A 689 33.72 -6.93 9.99
CA ALA A 689 32.72 -6.50 9.01
C ALA A 689 32.81 -4.98 8.73
N LEU A 690 32.89 -4.17 9.78
CA LEU A 690 32.91 -2.70 9.67
C LEU A 690 34.25 -2.15 9.17
N GLY A 691 35.35 -2.88 9.38
CA GLY A 691 36.68 -2.57 8.85
C GLY A 691 36.87 -2.88 7.37
N SER A 692 35.93 -3.61 6.75
CA SER A 692 35.99 -3.93 5.32
C SER A 692 35.61 -2.73 4.44
N PRO A 693 36.25 -2.56 3.26
CA PRO A 693 35.83 -1.56 2.28
C PRO A 693 34.39 -1.79 1.84
N SER A 694 33.56 -0.74 1.85
CA SER A 694 32.18 -0.78 1.41
C SER A 694 32.02 0.05 0.14
N ALA A 695 31.39 -0.51 -0.90
CA ALA A 695 30.99 0.29 -2.07
C ALA A 695 29.72 1.11 -1.73
N PRO A 696 29.49 2.26 -2.38
CA PRO A 696 28.29 3.07 -2.13
C PRO A 696 27.01 2.35 -2.62
N ARG A 697 25.98 2.35 -1.77
CA ARG A 697 24.51 2.14 -1.98
C ARG A 697 23.96 1.06 -2.95
N SER A 698 24.76 0.42 -3.80
CA SER A 698 24.31 -0.39 -4.94
C SER A 698 23.59 -1.69 -4.59
N HIS A 699 23.83 -2.27 -3.40
CA HIS A 699 23.16 -3.52 -2.99
C HIS A 699 21.93 -3.31 -2.12
N ILE A 700 21.52 -2.07 -1.82
CA ILE A 700 20.38 -1.83 -0.92
C ILE A 700 19.09 -2.45 -1.47
N ILE A 701 18.95 -2.54 -2.80
CA ILE A 701 17.80 -3.16 -3.46
C ILE A 701 17.86 -4.69 -3.33
N ASP A 702 19.04 -5.30 -3.48
CA ASP A 702 19.24 -6.75 -3.47
C ASP A 702 19.24 -7.37 -2.06
N VAL A 703 19.71 -6.64 -1.05
CA VAL A 703 19.74 -7.09 0.36
C VAL A 703 18.86 -6.24 1.27
N HIS A 704 17.94 -5.50 0.65
CA HIS A 704 16.79 -4.81 1.25
C HIS A 704 17.07 -3.63 2.18
N PHE A 705 18.25 -3.53 2.75
CA PHE A 705 18.65 -2.44 3.62
C PHE A 705 20.17 -2.29 3.64
N ASP A 706 20.64 -1.14 4.12
CA ASP A 706 22.06 -0.86 4.27
C ASP A 706 22.71 -1.80 5.30
N GLN A 707 23.63 -2.65 4.82
CA GLN A 707 24.26 -3.68 5.65
C GLN A 707 25.25 -3.10 6.66
N ARG A 708 25.80 -1.91 6.40
CA ARG A 708 26.74 -1.24 7.31
C ARG A 708 25.99 -0.64 8.48
N ILE A 709 24.86 0.03 8.24
CA ILE A 709 23.96 0.50 9.30
C ILE A 709 23.44 -0.69 10.11
N ALA A 710 23.02 -1.77 9.44
CA ALA A 710 22.56 -2.98 10.13
C ALA A 710 23.66 -3.64 10.99
N ALA A 711 24.93 -3.62 10.55
CA ALA A 711 26.07 -4.08 11.33
C ALA A 711 26.29 -3.20 12.58
N ARG A 712 26.22 -1.87 12.45
CA ARG A 712 26.34 -0.96 13.60
C ARG A 712 25.18 -1.08 14.59
N CYS A 713 23.97 -1.37 14.11
CA CYS A 713 22.84 -1.69 15.00
C CYS A 713 23.12 -2.92 15.88
N LEU A 714 23.70 -3.98 15.30
CA LEU A 714 24.13 -5.15 16.07
C LEU A 714 25.26 -4.79 17.04
N LYS A 715 26.25 -3.99 16.61
CA LYS A 715 27.33 -3.52 17.47
C LYS A 715 26.80 -2.76 18.70
N ALA A 716 25.80 -1.89 18.52
CA ALA A 716 25.16 -1.20 19.63
C ALA A 716 24.49 -2.19 20.63
N LYS A 717 23.86 -3.27 20.14
CA LYS A 717 23.30 -4.32 21.02
C LYS A 717 24.38 -5.10 21.78
N VAL A 718 25.48 -5.44 21.11
CA VAL A 718 26.64 -6.10 21.75
C VAL A 718 27.18 -5.22 22.87
N MET A 719 27.46 -3.95 22.57
CA MET A 719 27.92 -2.95 23.56
C MET A 719 26.96 -2.83 24.73
N LEU A 720 25.64 -2.79 24.48
CA LEU A 720 24.64 -2.77 25.54
C LEU A 720 24.80 -3.98 26.47
N LEU A 721 24.89 -5.21 25.92
CA LEU A 721 25.00 -6.43 26.73
C LEU A 721 26.35 -6.56 27.46
N GLU A 722 27.43 -6.06 26.87
CA GLU A 722 28.75 -5.94 27.50
C GLU A 722 28.78 -4.88 28.64
N GLY A 723 27.72 -4.07 28.78
CA GLY A 723 27.55 -3.10 29.87
C GLY A 723 27.79 -1.63 29.48
N ASP A 724 28.17 -1.36 28.22
CA ASP A 724 28.44 -0.02 27.70
C ASP A 724 27.15 0.69 27.23
N VAL A 725 26.24 0.97 28.18
CA VAL A 725 24.88 1.46 27.91
C VAL A 725 24.87 2.81 27.16
N ASP A 726 25.59 3.83 27.65
CA ASP A 726 25.56 5.16 27.04
C ASP A 726 26.22 5.20 25.66
N PRO A 727 27.41 4.60 25.45
CA PRO A 727 27.98 4.43 24.11
C PRO A 727 27.04 3.71 23.14
N ALA A 728 26.36 2.63 23.58
CA ALA A 728 25.37 1.92 22.75
C ALA A 728 24.20 2.83 22.33
N LEU A 729 23.64 3.60 23.27
CA LEU A 729 22.53 4.53 23.01
C LEU A 729 22.92 5.71 22.11
N ARG A 730 24.20 6.11 22.10
CA ARG A 730 24.71 7.11 21.15
C ARG A 730 24.87 6.52 19.75
N LEU A 731 25.52 5.36 19.64
CA LEU A 731 25.74 4.69 18.36
C LEU A 731 24.42 4.41 17.62
N ILE A 732 23.40 3.94 18.34
CA ILE A 732 22.10 3.66 17.72
C ILE A 732 21.38 4.93 17.27
N GLY A 733 21.58 6.06 17.95
CA GLY A 733 21.07 7.36 17.52
C GLY A 733 21.69 7.78 16.20
N THR A 734 23.02 7.70 16.09
CA THR A 734 23.74 7.97 14.83
C THR A 734 23.27 7.07 13.69
N CYS A 735 22.98 5.79 13.97
CA CYS A 735 22.43 4.88 12.95
C CYS A 735 21.05 5.32 12.45
N VAL A 736 20.18 5.84 13.33
CA VAL A 736 18.87 6.38 12.95
C VAL A 736 19.02 7.63 12.10
N ASP A 737 19.88 8.58 12.51
CA ASP A 737 20.13 9.81 11.75
C ASP A 737 20.67 9.52 10.35
N GLU A 738 21.61 8.58 10.24
CA GLU A 738 22.13 8.13 8.95
C GLU A 738 21.04 7.45 8.11
N ALA A 739 20.21 6.59 8.71
CA ALA A 739 19.13 5.92 7.98
C ALA A 739 18.06 6.90 7.45
N ILE A 740 17.77 7.98 8.19
CA ILE A 740 16.90 9.08 7.72
C ILE A 740 17.57 9.78 6.53
N SER A 741 18.87 10.10 6.63
CA SER A 741 19.61 10.78 5.55
C SER A 741 19.76 9.96 4.27
N LEU A 742 19.62 8.63 4.35
CA LEU A 742 19.65 7.74 3.19
C LEU A 742 18.36 7.79 2.36
N ASP A 743 17.28 8.33 2.92
CA ASP A 743 15.94 8.34 2.32
C ASP A 743 15.52 6.97 1.77
N HIS A 744 15.82 5.92 2.53
CA HIS A 744 15.50 4.54 2.17
C HIS A 744 14.61 3.89 3.23
N PRO A 745 13.29 3.76 2.99
CA PRO A 745 12.32 3.32 4.00
C PRO A 745 12.67 2.00 4.67
N ALA A 746 13.05 0.97 3.92
CA ALA A 746 13.38 -0.33 4.48
C ALA A 746 14.63 -0.30 5.39
N THR A 747 15.60 0.58 5.11
CA THR A 747 16.76 0.77 5.99
C THR A 747 16.35 1.44 7.30
N LEU A 748 15.49 2.46 7.23
CA LEU A 748 14.97 3.15 8.41
C LEU A 748 14.13 2.20 9.26
N TRP A 749 13.20 1.45 8.67
CA TRP A 749 12.36 0.49 9.41
C TRP A 749 13.17 -0.63 10.04
N TYR A 750 14.16 -1.19 9.34
CA TYR A 750 15.08 -2.16 9.94
C TYR A 750 15.78 -1.55 11.17
N THR A 751 16.32 -0.34 11.02
CA THR A 751 17.08 0.35 12.07
C THR A 751 16.20 0.64 13.28
N LEU A 752 14.97 1.09 13.09
CA LEU A 752 14.02 1.39 14.15
C LEU A 752 13.51 0.10 14.83
N CYS A 753 13.01 -0.86 14.05
CA CYS A 753 12.35 -2.06 14.56
C CYS A 753 13.32 -3.07 15.14
N LEU A 754 14.43 -3.36 14.47
CA LEU A 754 15.40 -4.36 14.91
C LEU A 754 16.56 -3.76 15.69
N GLY A 755 16.73 -2.43 15.73
CA GLY A 755 17.81 -1.75 16.44
C GLY A 755 17.31 -0.85 17.58
N ALA A 756 16.84 0.34 17.21
CA ALA A 756 16.65 1.48 18.11
C ALA A 756 15.58 1.26 19.19
N ILE A 757 14.38 0.79 18.80
CA ILE A 757 13.28 0.57 19.75
C ILE A 757 13.61 -0.56 20.73
N PRO A 758 14.02 -1.77 20.30
CA PRO A 758 14.42 -2.82 21.23
C PRO A 758 15.53 -2.39 22.18
N LEU A 759 16.57 -1.70 21.69
CA LEU A 759 17.69 -1.25 22.52
C LEU A 759 17.21 -0.24 23.58
N ALA A 760 16.36 0.72 23.21
CA ALA A 760 15.77 1.67 24.14
C ALA A 760 14.87 0.98 25.20
N LEU A 761 14.08 -0.02 24.79
CA LEU A 761 13.24 -0.81 25.71
C LEU A 761 14.07 -1.62 26.70
N LEU A 762 15.16 -2.27 26.24
CA LEU A 762 16.09 -3.02 27.08
C LEU A 762 16.78 -2.10 28.10
N ALA A 763 17.23 -0.93 27.66
CA ALA A 763 17.81 0.11 28.52
C ALA A 763 16.79 0.83 29.40
N SER A 764 15.50 0.48 29.31
CA SER A 764 14.39 1.14 30.01
C SER A 764 14.28 2.66 29.74
N ASN A 765 14.75 3.12 28.58
CA ASN A 765 14.68 4.51 28.14
C ASN A 765 13.38 4.73 27.33
N LEU A 766 12.26 4.87 28.04
CA LEU A 766 10.94 5.07 27.42
C LEU A 766 10.83 6.34 26.56
N PRO A 767 11.43 7.49 26.91
CA PRO A 767 11.40 8.68 26.05
C PRO A 767 12.01 8.41 24.66
N LYS A 768 13.17 7.75 24.59
CA LYS A 768 13.77 7.37 23.30
C LYS A 768 12.93 6.34 22.55
N ALA A 769 12.39 5.33 23.25
CA ALA A 769 11.51 4.34 22.61
C ALA A 769 10.27 5.00 21.97
N ARG A 770 9.65 5.97 22.64
CA ARG A 770 8.52 6.75 22.11
C ARG A 770 8.93 7.58 20.90
N HIS A 771 10.08 8.27 20.97
CA HIS A 771 10.59 9.07 19.86
C HIS A 771 10.83 8.20 18.61
N TYR A 772 11.52 7.07 18.75
CA TYR A 772 11.77 6.16 17.63
C TYR A 772 10.49 5.51 17.09
N LEU A 773 9.51 5.24 17.95
CA LEU A 773 8.21 4.76 17.49
C LEU A 773 7.45 5.83 16.68
N SER A 774 7.51 7.10 17.07
CA SER A 774 6.95 8.21 16.29
C SER A 774 7.59 8.27 14.89
N LEU A 775 8.92 8.17 14.81
CA LEU A 775 9.61 8.12 13.51
C LEU A 775 9.18 6.92 12.66
N LEU A 776 8.91 5.77 13.29
CA LEU A 776 8.39 4.60 12.59
C LEU A 776 6.96 4.84 12.09
N GLN A 777 6.10 5.47 12.90
CA GLN A 777 4.75 5.87 12.50
C GLN A 777 4.80 6.82 11.31
N ASP A 778 5.58 7.89 11.40
CA ASP A 778 5.68 8.92 10.37
C ASP A 778 6.21 8.34 9.06
N SER A 779 7.24 7.49 9.12
CA SER A 779 7.82 6.84 7.94
C SER A 779 6.98 5.71 7.33
N THR A 780 5.98 5.19 8.05
CA THR A 780 5.05 4.15 7.53
C THR A 780 3.76 4.75 6.97
N THR A 781 3.50 6.05 7.13
CA THR A 781 2.28 6.73 6.65
C THR A 781 2.04 6.58 5.14
N ARG A 782 3.10 6.39 4.34
CA ARG A 782 3.05 6.17 2.88
C ARG A 782 3.20 4.70 2.46
N GLN A 783 3.70 3.85 3.36
CA GLN A 783 4.03 2.45 3.08
C GLN A 783 3.94 1.63 4.38
N ASP A 784 2.79 0.99 4.63
CA ASP A 784 2.61 0.14 5.83
C ASP A 784 2.78 -1.34 5.45
N LEU A 785 4.03 -1.77 5.14
CA LEU A 785 4.27 -3.19 4.83
C LEU A 785 3.92 -4.08 6.02
N HIS A 786 3.27 -5.21 5.74
CA HIS A 786 2.62 -6.04 6.75
C HIS A 786 3.54 -6.35 7.95
N ILE A 787 4.77 -6.79 7.71
CA ILE A 787 5.72 -7.12 8.80
C ILE A 787 6.08 -5.90 9.68
N TRP A 788 6.31 -4.73 9.08
CA TRP A 788 6.68 -3.51 9.81
C TRP A 788 5.49 -2.95 10.58
N ARG A 789 4.28 -3.07 10.03
CA ARG A 789 3.02 -2.78 10.73
C ARG A 789 2.90 -3.59 12.01
N GLN A 790 3.14 -4.91 11.93
CA GLN A 790 3.05 -5.78 13.10
C GLN A 790 4.10 -5.44 14.16
N PHE A 791 5.33 -5.07 13.75
CA PHE A 791 6.32 -4.58 14.71
C PHE A 791 5.89 -3.27 15.37
N ARG A 792 5.37 -2.32 14.59
CA ARG A 792 4.84 -1.06 15.12
C ARG A 792 3.77 -1.31 16.18
N LEU A 793 2.77 -2.13 15.86
CA LEU A 793 1.68 -2.50 16.79
C LEU A 793 2.21 -3.18 18.06
N CYS A 794 3.18 -4.09 17.93
CA CYS A 794 3.85 -4.69 19.07
C CYS A 794 4.49 -3.61 19.98
N PHE A 795 5.23 -2.66 19.40
CA PHE A 795 5.93 -1.63 20.19
C PHE A 795 4.99 -0.59 20.80
N GLU A 796 3.93 -0.18 20.10
CA GLU A 796 2.85 0.64 20.64
C GLU A 796 2.25 -0.02 21.88
N SER A 797 1.89 -1.30 21.76
CA SER A 797 1.29 -2.09 22.84
C SER A 797 2.23 -2.23 24.04
N ILE A 798 3.53 -2.48 23.80
CA ILE A 798 4.54 -2.55 24.86
C ILE A 798 4.65 -1.19 25.58
N LEU A 799 4.60 -0.08 24.86
CA LEU A 799 4.65 1.25 25.46
C LEU A 799 3.41 1.54 26.31
N LEU A 800 2.22 1.16 25.88
CA LEU A 800 0.99 1.24 26.70
C LEU A 800 1.12 0.43 27.99
N ILE A 801 1.57 -0.82 27.87
CA ILE A 801 1.80 -1.74 29.01
C ILE A 801 2.79 -1.14 30.01
N ARG A 802 3.87 -0.50 29.53
CA ARG A 802 4.90 0.10 30.39
C ARG A 802 4.51 1.46 30.97
N GLN A 803 3.55 2.17 30.37
CA GLN A 803 3.04 3.47 30.83
C GLN A 803 1.87 3.36 31.82
N GLY A 804 1.40 2.13 32.10
CA GLY A 804 0.38 1.90 33.11
C GLY A 804 -1.00 1.56 32.56
N SER A 805 -1.12 1.29 31.25
CA SER A 805 -2.38 0.90 30.58
C SER A 805 -2.34 -0.55 30.06
N PRO A 806 -2.14 -1.56 30.93
CA PRO A 806 -2.02 -2.95 30.50
C PRO A 806 -3.34 -3.53 29.97
N GLU A 807 -4.51 -3.01 30.38
CA GLU A 807 -5.82 -3.45 29.88
C GLU A 807 -6.01 -3.19 28.39
N GLU A 808 -5.42 -2.12 27.86
CA GLU A 808 -5.42 -1.82 26.43
C GLU A 808 -4.26 -2.52 25.71
N GLY A 809 -3.05 -2.44 26.27
CA GLY A 809 -1.85 -2.89 25.58
C GLY A 809 -1.67 -4.41 25.55
N VAL A 810 -2.07 -5.16 26.59
CA VAL A 810 -1.87 -6.63 26.60
C VAL A 810 -2.66 -7.31 25.49
N PRO A 811 -3.96 -7.04 25.31
CA PRO A 811 -4.71 -7.74 24.27
C PRO A 811 -4.28 -7.34 22.85
N GLN A 812 -3.90 -6.08 22.64
CA GLN A 812 -3.34 -5.62 21.37
C GLN A 812 -2.01 -6.33 21.04
N LEU A 813 -1.12 -6.45 22.04
CA LEU A 813 0.15 -7.17 21.88
C LEU A 813 -0.07 -8.66 21.56
N GLY A 814 -1.05 -9.29 22.22
CA GLY A 814 -1.42 -10.68 21.96
C GLY A 814 -1.87 -10.92 20.51
N GLU A 815 -2.71 -10.03 19.97
CA GLU A 815 -3.16 -10.09 18.57
C GLU A 815 -2.00 -9.85 17.59
N ALA A 816 -1.17 -8.84 17.83
CA ALA A 816 -0.02 -8.54 16.98
C ALA A 816 1.01 -9.69 16.95
N LEU A 817 1.31 -10.29 18.11
CA LEU A 817 2.20 -11.46 18.22
C LEU A 817 1.69 -12.66 17.43
N GLN A 818 0.38 -12.86 17.41
CA GLN A 818 -0.22 -13.95 16.69
C GLN A 818 -0.20 -13.76 15.17
N GLN A 819 -0.43 -12.53 14.70
CA GLN A 819 -0.27 -12.19 13.28
C GLN A 819 1.16 -12.40 12.80
N LEU A 820 2.16 -12.16 13.67
CA LEU A 820 3.55 -12.50 13.39
C LEU A 820 3.77 -14.03 13.29
N GLN A 821 3.24 -14.82 14.23
CA GLN A 821 3.39 -16.28 14.23
C GLN A 821 2.83 -16.98 12.99
N GLY A 822 1.73 -16.47 12.43
CA GLY A 822 1.10 -17.06 11.24
C GLY A 822 1.95 -17.00 9.96
N GLN A 823 3.00 -16.16 9.93
CA GLN A 823 3.83 -15.95 8.74
C GLN A 823 5.27 -16.42 8.95
N GLY A 824 5.81 -16.29 10.16
CA GLY A 824 7.12 -16.79 10.57
C GLY A 824 7.58 -16.05 11.83
N ASP A 825 8.31 -16.73 12.72
CA ASP A 825 8.81 -16.08 13.94
C ASP A 825 9.76 -14.89 13.60
N SER A 826 10.01 -14.03 14.59
CA SER A 826 10.92 -12.89 14.49
C SER A 826 12.16 -13.08 15.38
N GLN A 827 13.28 -12.46 15.01
CA GLN A 827 14.47 -12.33 15.88
C GLN A 827 14.19 -11.64 17.22
N LEU A 828 13.03 -10.97 17.35
CA LEU A 828 12.56 -10.35 18.58
C LEU A 828 11.58 -11.21 19.38
N TYR A 829 11.28 -12.43 18.94
CA TYR A 829 10.25 -13.31 19.51
C TYR A 829 10.34 -13.40 21.04
N SER A 830 11.53 -13.74 21.57
CA SER A 830 11.76 -13.90 23.00
C SER A 830 11.58 -12.60 23.79
N LEU A 831 11.99 -11.45 23.21
CA LEU A 831 11.77 -10.13 23.82
C LEU A 831 10.28 -9.78 23.87
N LEU A 832 9.58 -9.87 22.73
CA LEU A 832 8.17 -9.48 22.63
C LEU A 832 7.27 -10.34 23.51
N ARG A 833 7.50 -11.67 23.56
CA ARG A 833 6.75 -12.57 24.45
C ARG A 833 7.03 -12.33 25.93
N CYS A 834 8.24 -11.92 26.29
CA CYS A 834 8.54 -11.51 27.66
C CYS A 834 7.81 -10.23 28.05
N GLU A 835 7.73 -9.23 27.17
CA GLU A 835 6.93 -8.04 27.43
C GLU A 835 5.43 -8.37 27.56
N TYR A 836 4.92 -9.30 26.75
CA TYR A 836 3.56 -9.81 26.87
C TYR A 836 3.32 -10.52 28.22
N ALA A 837 4.22 -11.40 28.65
CA ALA A 837 4.15 -12.05 29.96
C ALA A 837 4.19 -11.03 31.12
N LEU A 838 5.06 -10.01 31.04
CA LEU A 838 5.11 -8.92 32.01
C LEU A 838 3.80 -8.11 32.03
N GLY A 839 3.20 -7.88 30.87
CA GLY A 839 1.88 -7.25 30.74
C GLY A 839 0.77 -8.07 31.38
N LEU A 840 0.69 -9.38 31.10
CA LEU A 840 -0.25 -10.30 31.74
C LEU A 840 -0.11 -10.27 33.27
N ALA A 841 1.12 -10.22 33.78
CA ALA A 841 1.36 -10.10 35.21
C ALA A 841 0.91 -8.75 35.80
N ARG A 842 0.88 -7.65 35.02
CA ARG A 842 0.27 -6.37 35.45
C ARG A 842 -1.26 -6.42 35.49
N LEU A 843 -1.88 -7.36 34.77
CA LEU A 843 -3.32 -7.64 34.84
C LEU A 843 -3.69 -8.58 35.99
N GLY A 844 -2.73 -9.07 36.78
CA GLY A 844 -2.98 -10.08 37.83
C GLY A 844 -3.18 -11.49 37.26
N LEU A 845 -2.61 -11.77 36.08
CA LEU A 845 -2.66 -13.07 35.41
C LEU A 845 -1.30 -13.79 35.51
N GLU A 846 -0.71 -13.85 36.70
CA GLU A 846 0.65 -14.36 36.93
C GLU A 846 0.83 -15.81 36.48
N LYS A 847 -0.20 -16.65 36.63
CA LYS A 847 -0.13 -18.04 36.19
C LYS A 847 0.02 -18.14 34.66
N LEU A 848 -0.79 -17.39 33.92
CA LEU A 848 -0.69 -17.32 32.45
C LEU A 848 0.63 -16.69 32.01
N ALA A 849 1.09 -15.64 32.71
CA ALA A 849 2.40 -15.03 32.46
C ALA A 849 3.55 -16.03 32.60
N LEU A 850 3.50 -16.89 33.64
CA LEU A 850 4.49 -17.96 33.83
C LEU A 850 4.39 -19.06 32.77
N GLU A 851 3.18 -19.47 32.38
CA GLU A 851 2.97 -20.44 31.29
C GLU A 851 3.60 -19.93 29.98
N VAL A 852 3.26 -18.70 29.56
CA VAL A 852 3.84 -18.05 28.38
C VAL A 852 5.36 -17.97 28.46
N LEU A 853 5.91 -17.62 29.62
CA LEU A 853 7.35 -17.48 29.83
C LEU A 853 8.07 -18.83 29.83
N GLU A 854 7.48 -19.87 30.42
CA GLU A 854 8.04 -21.23 30.41
C GLU A 854 8.11 -21.78 28.99
N ASP A 855 7.02 -21.65 28.22
CA ASP A 855 6.97 -22.08 26.83
C ASP A 855 8.04 -21.35 25.99
N THR A 856 8.18 -20.04 26.21
CA THR A 856 9.19 -19.22 25.51
C THR A 856 10.61 -19.64 25.89
N LEU A 857 10.87 -19.88 27.18
CA LEU A 857 12.18 -20.33 27.67
C LEU A 857 12.54 -21.72 27.15
N GLN A 858 11.59 -22.67 27.17
CA GLN A 858 11.80 -24.01 26.66
C GLN A 858 12.12 -23.99 25.16
N LEU A 859 11.40 -23.16 24.39
CA LEU A 859 11.67 -23.00 22.97
C LEU A 859 13.05 -22.38 22.70
N ALA A 860 13.40 -21.30 23.40
CA ALA A 860 14.69 -20.63 23.26
C ALA A 860 15.85 -21.58 23.58
N VAL A 861 15.78 -22.30 24.70
CA VAL A 861 16.78 -23.30 25.10
C VAL A 861 16.87 -24.43 24.08
N GLY A 862 15.73 -24.95 23.62
CA GLY A 862 15.66 -26.01 22.62
C GLY A 862 16.27 -25.62 21.27
N ARG A 863 16.13 -24.34 20.88
CA ARG A 863 16.70 -23.79 19.64
C ARG A 863 18.08 -23.15 19.80
N GLN A 864 18.72 -23.30 20.98
CA GLN A 864 20.02 -22.71 21.32
C GLN A 864 20.07 -21.17 21.26
N GLU A 865 18.93 -20.49 21.42
CA GLU A 865 18.89 -19.05 21.67
C GLU A 865 19.25 -18.79 23.14
N ARG A 866 20.39 -18.13 23.40
CA ARG A 866 20.93 -17.94 24.76
C ARG A 866 21.02 -16.49 25.21
N TRP A 867 21.09 -15.54 24.27
CA TRP A 867 21.33 -14.11 24.58
C TRP A 867 20.32 -13.49 25.57
N PHE A 868 19.08 -13.98 25.57
CA PHE A 868 17.99 -13.46 26.39
C PHE A 868 17.60 -14.37 27.58
N VAL A 869 18.16 -15.58 27.67
CA VAL A 869 17.85 -16.55 28.73
C VAL A 869 18.07 -15.97 30.13
N PRO A 870 19.16 -15.24 30.43
CA PRO A 870 19.34 -14.63 31.76
C PRO A 870 18.19 -13.69 32.15
N GLN A 871 17.68 -12.91 31.19
CA GLN A 871 16.57 -11.99 31.45
C GLN A 871 15.25 -12.75 31.61
N MET A 872 15.01 -13.82 30.85
CA MET A 872 13.83 -14.69 31.04
C MET A 872 13.80 -15.32 32.43
N LEU A 873 14.93 -15.89 32.89
CA LEU A 873 15.05 -16.46 34.23
C LEU A 873 14.85 -15.41 35.32
N ARG A 874 15.35 -14.19 35.10
CA ARG A 874 15.13 -13.05 36.01
C ARG A 874 13.65 -12.66 36.09
N ILE A 875 12.95 -12.55 34.96
CA ILE A 875 11.50 -12.28 34.94
C ILE A 875 10.74 -13.41 35.65
N LYS A 876 11.10 -14.67 35.40
CA LYS A 876 10.50 -15.84 36.05
C LYS A 876 10.66 -15.79 37.57
N ALA A 877 11.83 -15.38 38.06
CA ALA A 877 12.06 -15.16 39.49
C ALA A 877 11.15 -14.07 40.07
N GLN A 878 11.00 -12.94 39.37
CA GLN A 878 10.11 -11.85 39.78
C GLN A 878 8.64 -12.28 39.83
N LEU A 879 8.16 -13.04 38.84
CA LEU A 879 6.80 -13.58 38.82
C LEU A 879 6.56 -14.62 39.92
N THR A 880 7.56 -15.48 40.19
CA THR A 880 7.50 -16.48 41.27
C THR A 880 7.36 -15.82 42.66
N LEU A 881 8.03 -14.68 42.87
CA LEU A 881 7.90 -13.91 44.10
C LEU A 881 6.50 -13.32 44.28
N ARG A 882 5.86 -12.87 43.19
CA ARG A 882 4.50 -12.29 43.23
C ARG A 882 3.41 -13.30 43.60
N GLN A 883 3.60 -14.58 43.33
CA GLN A 883 2.65 -15.62 43.74
C GLN A 883 2.55 -15.83 45.26
N ALA A 884 3.49 -15.29 46.04
CA ALA A 884 3.51 -15.34 47.52
C ALA A 884 3.31 -16.75 48.13
N GLN A 885 3.75 -17.80 47.43
CA GLN A 885 3.68 -19.18 47.93
C GLN A 885 4.84 -19.50 48.88
N TYR A 886 4.64 -20.49 49.75
CA TYR A 886 5.71 -21.00 50.61
C TYR A 886 6.92 -21.46 49.78
N GLY A 887 8.12 -20.96 50.11
CA GLY A 887 9.35 -21.26 49.37
C GLY A 887 9.57 -20.45 48.08
N SER A 888 8.70 -19.50 47.72
CA SER A 888 8.88 -18.64 46.53
C SER A 888 10.20 -17.86 46.54
N VAL A 889 10.67 -17.41 47.70
CA VAL A 889 11.94 -16.67 47.84
C VAL A 889 13.14 -17.56 47.50
N ASP A 890 13.16 -18.81 47.96
CA ASP A 890 14.27 -19.73 47.69
C ASP A 890 14.26 -20.17 46.23
N LYS A 891 13.08 -20.44 45.65
CA LYS A 891 12.91 -20.70 44.21
C LYS A 891 13.42 -19.52 43.38
N ALA A 892 13.07 -18.29 43.74
CA ALA A 892 13.53 -17.09 43.04
C ALA A 892 15.06 -16.91 43.15
N LYS A 893 15.68 -17.20 44.30
CA LYS A 893 17.14 -17.18 44.45
C LYS A 893 17.83 -18.20 43.57
N VAL A 894 17.29 -19.41 43.44
CA VAL A 894 17.84 -20.45 42.55
C VAL A 894 17.80 -19.96 41.10
N LEU A 895 16.66 -19.45 40.65
CA LEU A 895 16.49 -18.88 39.29
C LEU A 895 17.47 -17.74 39.02
N LEU A 896 17.62 -16.79 39.96
CA LEU A 896 18.55 -15.66 39.80
C LEU A 896 20.02 -16.10 39.80
N ARG A 897 20.39 -17.12 40.58
CA ARG A 897 21.75 -17.68 40.54
C ARG A 897 22.04 -18.36 39.21
N GLN A 898 21.08 -19.12 38.68
CA GLN A 898 21.19 -19.71 37.34
C GLN A 898 21.36 -18.61 36.28
N ALA A 899 20.49 -17.59 36.31
CA ALA A 899 20.58 -16.44 35.41
C ALA A 899 21.94 -15.74 35.48
N TRP A 900 22.52 -15.61 36.68
CA TRP A 900 23.81 -14.99 36.88
C TRP A 900 24.96 -15.80 36.26
N VAL A 901 24.93 -17.13 36.41
CA VAL A 901 25.92 -18.03 35.80
C VAL A 901 25.84 -17.95 34.28
N ASP A 902 24.62 -18.02 33.72
CA ASP A 902 24.41 -17.93 32.27
C ASP A 902 24.90 -16.58 31.72
N ALA A 903 24.58 -15.47 32.40
CA ALA A 903 25.05 -14.14 32.02
C ALA A 903 26.58 -13.99 32.15
N GLN A 904 27.21 -14.66 33.11
CA GLN A 904 28.67 -14.67 33.25
C GLN A 904 29.35 -15.43 32.13
N LEU A 905 28.85 -16.61 31.77
CA LEU A 905 29.40 -17.41 30.68
C LEU A 905 29.29 -16.68 29.34
N ALA A 906 28.21 -15.96 29.11
CA ALA A 906 28.00 -15.16 27.91
C ALA A 906 28.77 -13.82 27.87
N GLY A 907 29.41 -13.41 28.98
CA GLY A 907 30.01 -12.07 29.10
C GLY A 907 28.98 -10.91 29.14
N ALA A 908 27.72 -11.21 29.44
CA ALA A 908 26.61 -10.25 29.43
C ALA A 908 26.56 -9.43 30.74
N HIS A 909 27.51 -8.52 30.93
CA HIS A 909 27.63 -7.69 32.14
C HIS A 909 26.37 -6.87 32.44
N PHE A 910 25.63 -6.43 31.42
CA PHE A 910 24.35 -5.72 31.59
C PHE A 910 23.32 -6.55 32.36
N TRP A 911 23.16 -7.82 31.99
CA TRP A 911 22.26 -8.71 32.72
C TRP A 911 22.77 -9.03 34.11
N ARG A 912 24.08 -9.24 34.28
CA ARG A 912 24.69 -9.49 35.59
C ARG A 912 24.43 -8.35 36.57
N ALA A 913 24.56 -7.10 36.14
CA ALA A 913 24.29 -5.93 36.98
C ALA A 913 22.83 -5.92 37.49
N GLN A 914 21.87 -6.18 36.60
CA GLN A 914 20.46 -6.23 36.97
C GLN A 914 20.11 -7.42 37.87
N ILE A 915 20.68 -8.59 37.60
CA ILE A 915 20.49 -9.80 38.43
C ILE A 915 21.13 -9.60 39.81
N ALA A 916 22.29 -8.95 39.90
CA ALA A 916 22.94 -8.63 41.17
C ALA A 916 22.07 -7.68 42.02
N ALA A 917 21.45 -6.66 41.40
CA ALA A 917 20.50 -5.79 42.08
C ALA A 917 19.26 -6.54 42.59
N ASP A 918 18.73 -7.49 41.82
CA ASP A 918 17.60 -8.34 42.24
C ASP A 918 17.99 -9.25 43.41
N LEU A 919 19.18 -9.86 43.36
CA LEU A 919 19.71 -10.69 44.44
C LEU A 919 19.94 -9.89 45.73
N ALA A 920 20.47 -8.66 45.62
CA ALA A 920 20.67 -7.78 46.76
C ALA A 920 19.35 -7.43 47.45
N ARG A 921 18.29 -7.13 46.68
CA ARG A 921 16.94 -6.87 47.22
C ARG A 921 16.39 -8.06 48.01
N LEU A 922 16.69 -9.30 47.62
CA LEU A 922 16.27 -10.51 48.34
C LEU A 922 17.07 -10.81 49.62
N GLN A 923 18.16 -10.08 49.87
CA GLN A 923 18.96 -10.18 51.09
C GLN A 923 18.48 -9.20 52.18
N GLU A 924 17.62 -8.23 51.86
CA GLU A 924 17.09 -7.28 52.85
C GLU A 924 16.16 -7.96 53.88
N PRO A 925 16.29 -7.65 55.19
CA PRO A 925 15.53 -8.31 56.25
C PRO A 925 14.01 -8.17 56.14
N LYS A 926 13.51 -7.10 55.50
CA LYS A 926 12.06 -6.79 55.40
C LYS A 926 11.27 -7.81 54.57
N LEU A 927 11.89 -8.49 53.61
CA LEU A 927 11.25 -9.53 52.79
C LEU A 927 11.25 -10.92 53.43
N ARG A 928 12.02 -11.14 54.53
CA ARG A 928 11.99 -12.39 55.31
C ARG A 928 10.76 -12.52 56.23
N ILE A 929 10.05 -11.42 56.50
CA ILE A 929 9.01 -11.37 57.54
C ILE A 929 7.60 -11.67 56.97
N ALA A 930 7.42 -11.64 55.65
CA ALA A 930 6.13 -11.95 55.01
C ALA A 930 5.77 -13.45 54.96
N SER A 931 6.64 -14.35 55.46
CA SER A 931 6.43 -15.81 55.45
C SER A 931 6.11 -16.42 56.83
N LEU A 932 5.69 -15.61 57.82
CA LEU A 932 5.21 -16.14 59.10
C LEU A 932 3.70 -15.89 59.25
N PRO A 933 2.86 -16.94 59.26
CA PRO A 933 1.55 -16.82 59.86
C PRO A 933 1.78 -16.58 61.35
N ARG A 934 1.48 -15.38 61.84
CA ARG A 934 1.30 -15.17 63.28
C ARG A 934 0.06 -15.95 63.68
N PHE A 935 0.26 -17.20 64.11
CA PHE A 935 -0.66 -17.84 65.03
C PHE A 935 -0.65 -17.00 66.32
N GLN A 936 -1.66 -16.15 66.51
CA GLN A 936 -2.02 -15.67 67.83
C GLN A 936 -2.97 -16.69 68.45
N HIS A 937 -2.47 -17.39 69.46
CA HIS A 937 -3.30 -18.12 70.40
C HIS A 937 -3.99 -17.14 71.35
N ARG A 938 -5.29 -17.38 71.54
CA ARG A 938 -6.28 -16.77 72.45
C ARG A 938 -7.09 -15.60 71.89
#